data_AF-A0A9J6ACQ8-F1
#
_entry.id   AF-A0A9J6ACQ8-F1
#
_cell.length_a   1.000
_cell.length_b   1.000
_cell.length_c   1.000
_cell.angle_alpha   90.00
_cell.angle_beta   90.00
_cell.angle_gamma   90.00
#
_symmetry.space_group_name_H-M   'P 1'
#
loop_
_entity.id
_entity.type
_entity.pdbx_description
1 polymer ?
#
loop_
_entity_poly.entity_id
_entity_poly.type
_entity_poly.pdbx_seq_one_letter_code
_entity_poly.pdbx_strand_id
1 'polypeptide(L)'
;MAQFKISFSWFNLLSLLLINVYVCGVFSLSLYGNDEYISAVGDSGMRRDGLRVAIEAWNQCNEVGEEAPKMGSPRAADCFDVQNKGSSQQQQNPNMLLHKVTEEDNKLGIGKSFPGLTKPALNNIDLYAAEKELYLGSKCQVDDKPNPWQFWMIMLKSGNMDTHAGKCPKNGHKVGPFDPPSEFPCFGKGCMNQPLIYHNYTTLQGTTLKGSFYGTWDLNAGSSRDSANMNTSFYSVTWQKELGKGSWIFHHVIRTSTKYPWLMLYLRSDATSGFSGGYHYQTRGMSKIIPESPNFKVRFTLNVIQGGGPHSQFYLMDMGSCWKNNGKPCDGNVTSDVTRYSEMILNLETPSWCKPDDPKLCPPYHTFPNGTKVHRTDKSRYPYEAYHLHCTPGNGEHVEQPSGPCDPYSNPQPQEILQILPHPVWSEYGYPTKKGQGWIGDPTTWELDVGRLSQSLYFYQDPGTAPAKRKWSSIDLGTEIFRDANQVAEWTNKCQRFRKICSYKCEYGNPWFRAGKKHWLKNIESRIQLSKEIEQSPTRLRNAYLGSEGIEGNKLIAVSATLLIATIDKLLTRHDRENLKQGQNGTGQVVDFELKLIGITAYLSCKIMARGLDGNDQYISAVGDPGMRRDGLRVAIEAWNQCNEVGEEAPKMGSPRAADCFDVQNKGSSQQQQNPNRLLHKVTEEDNKLGIGKSFPGLTKPALHNVDLYAAEKELYLGSKCQVDDKPNPWQFWMISLKSGNMDTHAGKCPKNGHKVGPFDPPSEFPCFGKGCMNQPLIYHNYTTLQGTTLRGGFHGTWDLNAGSSQDSANMNTSLYSIRWQKELGKSWIFSYVLRTSTKYPWLMLYLRSDATSGFSGGYHYQTRGMSKIIPESPNFKVRFRLNVLQGGGPKSQFYLMDIGSCWKNNGKPCDGDVTSDVTRYSEMILNPETPSWCNPDDFKLCPPYHTFPNGTKVHRTDNSRYPYEAYHMYCTPGNGEHVEQPSVPCDPYSNPQPQEILQILPHPVWGEYGYPTKKGQGWIADPTTWELDVGRMSQSLHFYQDPGTAPARRKWSSIGLGTEIFRDANRVAEWTVGDFDILVPKN
;
A
#
# COMPACT_ATOMS: atom_id res chain seq x y z
N MET A 1 9.93 29.65 86.31
CA MET A 1 8.95 29.98 85.26
C MET A 1 9.72 30.42 84.03
N ALA A 2 9.41 29.90 82.83
CA ALA A 2 9.79 30.48 81.55
C ALA A 2 8.89 29.88 80.47
N GLN A 3 8.17 30.71 79.71
CA GLN A 3 7.48 30.30 78.50
C GLN A 3 8.00 31.14 77.34
N PHE A 4 8.37 30.49 76.25
CA PHE A 4 8.39 31.11 74.92
C PHE A 4 7.51 30.26 74.01
N LYS A 5 6.49 30.90 73.42
CA LYS A 5 5.59 30.27 72.45
C LYS A 5 6.09 30.54 71.05
N ILE A 6 6.04 29.54 70.17
CA ILE A 6 6.06 29.75 68.72
C ILE A 6 4.73 29.20 68.18
N SER A 7 4.03 30.01 67.40
CA SER A 7 2.74 29.67 66.80
C SER A 7 2.96 29.23 65.35
N PHE A 8 2.50 28.02 65.01
CA PHE A 8 2.46 27.58 63.61
C PHE A 8 1.04 27.75 63.05
N SER A 9 0.90 28.59 62.02
CA SER A 9 -0.40 29.09 61.57
C SER A 9 -1.14 28.13 60.64
N TRP A 10 -2.44 27.94 60.92
CA TRP A 10 -3.37 27.19 60.06
C TRP A 10 -3.51 27.74 58.64
N PHE A 11 -3.17 29.02 58.39
CA PHE A 11 -3.26 29.65 57.07
C PHE A 11 -2.48 28.88 55.98
N ASN A 12 -1.32 28.30 56.31
CA ASN A 12 -0.50 27.58 55.32
C ASN A 12 -1.18 26.29 54.83
N LEU A 13 -1.96 25.62 55.68
CA LEU A 13 -2.68 24.41 55.29
C LEU A 13 -3.88 24.73 54.39
N LEU A 14 -4.57 25.85 54.66
CA LEU A 14 -5.74 26.28 53.88
C LEU A 14 -5.34 26.74 52.46
N SER A 15 -4.23 27.47 52.32
CA SER A 15 -3.69 27.87 51.02
C SER A 15 -3.29 26.67 50.15
N LEU A 16 -2.68 25.63 50.75
CA LEU A 16 -2.31 24.40 50.04
C LEU A 16 -3.54 23.63 49.54
N LEU A 17 -4.65 23.62 50.30
CA LEU A 17 -5.91 23.02 49.87
C LEU A 17 -6.60 23.83 48.75
N LEU A 18 -6.64 25.15 48.85
CA LEU A 18 -7.25 26.02 47.83
C LEU A 18 -6.50 25.96 46.49
N ILE A 19 -5.17 25.86 46.50
CA ILE A 19 -4.38 25.66 45.27
C ILE A 19 -4.72 24.34 44.59
N ASN A 20 -4.87 23.24 45.35
CA ASN A 20 -5.28 21.94 44.78
C ASN A 20 -6.66 22.01 44.11
N VAL A 21 -7.65 22.65 44.77
CA VAL A 21 -9.01 22.77 44.20
C VAL A 21 -9.02 23.61 42.92
N TYR A 22 -8.27 24.72 42.86
CA TYR A 22 -8.21 25.57 41.66
C TYR A 22 -7.46 24.89 40.50
N VAL A 23 -6.41 24.12 40.79
CA VAL A 23 -5.71 23.32 39.76
C VAL A 23 -6.62 22.21 39.20
N CYS A 24 -7.38 21.50 40.04
CA CYS A 24 -8.35 20.51 39.55
C CYS A 24 -9.50 21.14 38.74
N GLY A 25 -9.92 22.37 39.05
CA GLY A 25 -11.01 23.04 38.33
C GLY A 25 -10.68 23.45 36.90
N VAL A 26 -9.45 23.89 36.62
CA VAL A 26 -9.09 24.48 35.31
C VAL A 26 -8.72 23.43 34.25
N PHE A 27 -8.30 22.23 34.64
CA PHE A 27 -7.93 21.14 33.71
C PHE A 27 -9.11 20.28 33.20
N SER A 28 -10.36 20.74 33.34
CA SER A 28 -11.57 19.98 32.97
C SER A 28 -12.03 20.15 31.50
N LEU A 29 -11.12 20.45 30.55
CA LEU A 29 -11.45 20.59 29.13
C LEU A 29 -10.40 19.95 28.19
N SER A 30 -10.90 19.17 27.21
CA SER A 30 -10.26 18.58 26.01
C SER A 30 -9.18 17.48 26.16
N LEU A 31 -9.54 16.24 25.77
CA LEU A 31 -8.65 15.10 25.45
C LEU A 31 -9.32 14.18 24.37
N TYR A 32 -8.86 14.16 23.09
CA TYR A 32 -9.42 13.37 21.94
C TYR A 32 -8.63 13.54 20.57
N GLY A 33 -8.35 12.47 19.76
CA GLY A 33 -7.80 12.41 18.33
C GLY A 33 -7.49 10.93 17.86
N ASN A 34 -7.37 10.27 16.65
CA ASN A 34 -7.28 8.73 16.60
C ASN A 34 -6.79 7.97 15.32
N ASP A 35 -6.88 6.61 15.21
CA ASP A 35 -6.18 5.57 14.34
C ASP A 35 -6.68 5.19 12.85
N GLU A 36 -5.87 4.90 11.79
CA GLU A 36 -6.24 4.83 10.31
C GLU A 36 -5.65 3.64 9.53
N TYR A 37 -5.37 3.85 8.22
CA TYR A 37 -5.42 2.94 7.09
C TYR A 37 -4.13 2.93 6.25
N ILE A 38 -3.88 2.01 5.30
CA ILE A 38 -2.84 2.18 4.27
C ILE A 38 -3.52 2.25 2.95
N SER A 39 -2.91 3.04 2.07
CA SER A 39 -2.96 2.64 0.69
C SER A 39 -2.25 1.33 0.63
N ALA A 40 -3.08 0.36 0.23
CA ALA A 40 -3.24 -1.52 -1.93
C ALA A 40 -4.44 -1.88 -2.85
N VAL A 41 -4.25 -1.67 -4.17
CA VAL A 41 -4.95 -0.62 -4.92
C VAL A 41 -3.82 0.41 -5.25
N GLY A 42 -3.75 1.21 -6.34
CA GLY A 42 -2.72 2.27 -6.52
C GLY A 42 -2.76 3.80 -6.92
N ASP A 43 -3.74 4.55 -7.52
CA ASP A 43 -3.50 6.01 -7.84
C ASP A 43 -4.52 7.16 -7.50
N SER A 44 -5.35 6.89 -6.53
CA SER A 44 -5.93 7.79 -5.51
C SER A 44 -7.06 8.78 -5.65
N GLY A 45 -7.55 9.15 -6.82
CA GLY A 45 -8.82 9.90 -6.84
C GLY A 45 -8.84 11.19 -7.59
N MET A 46 -7.83 11.26 -8.41
CA MET A 46 -7.72 12.11 -9.51
C MET A 46 -7.07 13.49 -9.31
N ARG A 47 -6.13 13.73 -8.37
CA ARG A 47 -5.34 15.01 -8.20
C ARG A 47 -3.81 15.51 -8.67
N ARG A 48 -2.93 15.11 -9.67
CA ARG A 48 -1.57 15.64 -10.29
C ARG A 48 -1.54 16.31 -11.71
N ASP A 49 -0.38 16.65 -12.35
CA ASP A 49 -0.16 16.85 -13.82
C ASP A 49 0.67 15.98 -14.86
N GLY A 50 0.69 14.65 -14.83
CA GLY A 50 0.69 13.82 -16.06
C GLY A 50 0.00 12.51 -15.71
N LEU A 51 -0.94 11.98 -16.52
CA LEU A 51 -1.89 10.86 -16.29
C LEU A 51 -1.64 9.77 -17.25
N ARG A 52 -1.73 8.47 -16.88
CA ARG A 52 -1.59 7.39 -17.87
C ARG A 52 -2.94 7.12 -18.67
N VAL A 53 -3.25 6.17 -19.59
CA VAL A 53 -4.66 5.61 -19.87
C VAL A 53 -4.86 4.90 -21.18
N ALA A 54 -4.76 3.59 -21.20
CA ALA A 54 -4.85 2.74 -22.36
C ALA A 54 -6.08 1.87 -22.21
N ILE A 55 -6.14 0.92 -23.11
CA ILE A 55 -7.32 0.12 -23.31
C ILE A 55 -6.87 -1.27 -23.66
N GLU A 56 -7.47 -2.25 -23.00
CA GLU A 56 -7.54 -3.58 -23.58
C GLU A 56 -8.85 -3.72 -24.32
N ALA A 57 -8.79 -4.52 -25.38
CA ALA A 57 -9.98 -5.04 -26.01
C ALA A 57 -9.74 -6.47 -26.51
N TRP A 58 -9.44 -7.39 -25.59
CA TRP A 58 -9.58 -8.81 -25.86
C TRP A 58 -11.06 -9.20 -25.74
N ASN A 59 -11.47 -10.19 -26.52
CA ASN A 59 -12.81 -10.74 -26.42
C ASN A 59 -12.84 -11.87 -25.38
N GLN A 60 -14.04 -12.37 -25.10
CA GLN A 60 -14.26 -13.53 -24.24
C GLN A 60 -13.38 -14.73 -24.63
N CYS A 61 -13.12 -15.61 -23.67
CA CYS A 61 -12.27 -16.80 -23.77
C CYS A 61 -10.77 -16.56 -24.08
N ASN A 62 -10.34 -15.31 -24.26
CA ASN A 62 -8.96 -14.84 -24.10
C ASN A 62 -7.85 -15.54 -24.96
N GLU A 63 -8.16 -16.28 -26.03
CA GLU A 63 -7.17 -16.83 -27.01
C GLU A 63 -7.74 -16.86 -28.45
N VAL A 64 -8.05 -15.68 -29.02
CA VAL A 64 -8.80 -15.57 -30.29
C VAL A 64 -8.15 -14.69 -31.36
N GLY A 65 -6.86 -14.34 -31.17
CA GLY A 65 -6.14 -13.42 -32.05
C GLY A 65 -6.11 -13.84 -33.53
N GLU A 66 -6.18 -15.14 -33.83
CA GLU A 66 -6.25 -15.69 -35.21
C GLU A 66 -7.44 -15.19 -36.04
N GLU A 67 -8.53 -14.70 -35.43
CA GLU A 67 -9.64 -14.07 -36.17
C GLU A 67 -9.38 -12.60 -36.53
N ALA A 68 -8.42 -11.95 -35.86
CA ALA A 68 -8.09 -10.54 -36.00
C ALA A 68 -6.65 -10.26 -36.53
N PRO A 69 -6.04 -11.06 -37.44
CA PRO A 69 -4.58 -11.10 -37.64
C PRO A 69 -3.96 -9.86 -38.29
N LYS A 70 -4.77 -8.87 -38.68
CA LYS A 70 -4.33 -7.60 -39.28
C LYS A 70 -4.66 -6.37 -38.42
N MET A 71 -5.29 -6.56 -37.26
CA MET A 71 -5.75 -5.48 -36.36
C MET A 71 -4.61 -4.87 -35.51
N GLY A 72 -3.39 -5.41 -35.63
CA GLY A 72 -2.25 -5.01 -34.80
C GLY A 72 -2.21 -5.83 -33.52
N SER A 73 -2.31 -5.16 -32.37
CA SER A 73 -2.82 -5.80 -31.15
C SER A 73 -3.67 -4.78 -30.37
N PRO A 74 -4.73 -5.24 -29.67
CA PRO A 74 -5.82 -4.42 -29.13
C PRO A 74 -5.46 -3.79 -27.78
N ARG A 75 -4.21 -3.38 -27.69
CA ARG A 75 -3.57 -2.79 -26.52
C ARG A 75 -2.90 -1.52 -27.04
N ALA A 76 -3.35 -0.35 -26.59
CA ALA A 76 -2.87 0.94 -27.12
C ALA A 76 -3.01 2.05 -26.07
N ALA A 77 -1.97 2.87 -25.91
CA ALA A 77 -1.80 3.95 -24.94
C ALA A 77 -1.37 5.24 -25.65
N ASP A 78 -1.72 6.44 -25.22
CA ASP A 78 -0.75 7.54 -25.37
C ASP A 78 0.17 7.48 -24.17
N CYS A 79 1.25 8.24 -24.19
CA CYS A 79 1.76 8.77 -22.95
C CYS A 79 2.34 10.23 -23.25
N PHE A 80 2.30 11.28 -22.36
CA PHE A 80 2.91 12.69 -22.15
C PHE A 80 3.43 13.36 -20.75
N ASP A 81 4.46 14.21 -20.70
CA ASP A 81 4.88 14.88 -19.44
C ASP A 81 4.74 16.41 -19.47
N VAL A 82 3.97 17.06 -18.58
CA VAL A 82 3.96 18.54 -18.51
C VAL A 82 5.32 19.10 -18.10
N GLN A 83 5.85 20.00 -18.93
CA GLN A 83 7.11 20.72 -18.79
C GLN A 83 6.89 22.15 -19.37
N ASN A 84 7.75 23.14 -19.06
CA ASN A 84 7.36 24.57 -19.16
C ASN A 84 8.51 25.48 -19.68
N LYS A 85 8.20 26.41 -20.60
CA LYS A 85 9.14 27.32 -21.30
C LYS A 85 9.01 28.76 -20.81
N GLY A 86 10.13 29.38 -20.42
CA GLY A 86 10.18 30.75 -19.89
C GLY A 86 10.65 31.81 -20.90
N SER A 87 9.71 32.58 -21.45
CA SER A 87 9.85 33.92 -22.05
C SER A 87 11.25 34.46 -22.42
N SER A 88 11.50 34.57 -23.73
CA SER A 88 12.25 35.71 -24.30
C SER A 88 11.62 36.07 -25.65
N GLN A 89 11.02 37.26 -25.71
CA GLN A 89 10.29 37.86 -26.84
C GLN A 89 9.05 37.10 -27.35
N GLN A 90 7.88 37.72 -27.12
CA GLN A 90 6.61 37.62 -27.88
C GLN A 90 6.22 36.26 -28.53
N GLN A 91 5.69 35.33 -27.73
CA GLN A 91 4.61 34.41 -28.17
C GLN A 91 3.84 33.81 -26.98
N GLN A 92 2.63 33.29 -27.21
CA GLN A 92 1.53 33.34 -26.23
C GLN A 92 1.34 32.14 -25.28
N ASN A 93 2.11 31.05 -25.36
CA ASN A 93 1.92 29.88 -24.47
C ASN A 93 3.26 29.31 -23.93
N PRO A 94 3.38 29.04 -22.61
CA PRO A 94 4.62 28.53 -22.01
C PRO A 94 4.63 27.02 -21.71
N ASN A 95 3.52 26.40 -21.32
CA ASN A 95 3.47 24.99 -20.92
C ASN A 95 3.30 24.04 -22.11
N MET A 96 3.94 22.87 -22.04
CA MET A 96 4.17 21.99 -23.18
C MET A 96 4.39 20.53 -22.65
N LEU A 97 3.68 19.57 -23.24
CA LEU A 97 3.28 18.21 -22.83
C LEU A 97 4.09 17.05 -23.47
N LEU A 98 5.27 16.70 -22.95
CA LEU A 98 6.29 15.83 -23.56
C LEU A 98 5.84 14.37 -23.76
N HIS A 99 5.42 13.98 -24.96
CA HIS A 99 4.96 12.62 -25.28
C HIS A 99 5.95 11.50 -24.94
N LYS A 100 5.39 10.39 -24.44
CA LYS A 100 5.97 9.04 -24.27
C LYS A 100 5.08 7.77 -24.54
N VAL A 101 3.90 7.78 -25.20
CA VAL A 101 3.57 6.76 -26.25
C VAL A 101 3.29 7.37 -27.62
N THR A 102 4.02 6.84 -28.60
CA THR A 102 3.97 7.18 -30.03
C THR A 102 2.71 6.59 -30.66
N GLU A 103 2.26 7.20 -31.76
CA GLU A 103 1.40 6.48 -32.68
C GLU A 103 2.09 5.21 -33.21
N GLU A 104 3.39 5.25 -33.50
CA GLU A 104 4.21 4.13 -33.96
C GLU A 104 4.10 2.89 -33.06
N ASP A 105 4.26 3.05 -31.75
CA ASP A 105 4.19 1.93 -30.80
C ASP A 105 2.75 1.44 -30.62
N ASN A 106 1.74 2.33 -30.63
CA ASN A 106 0.34 1.91 -30.72
C ASN A 106 0.04 1.13 -32.00
N LYS A 107 0.70 1.48 -33.10
CA LYS A 107 0.64 0.79 -34.39
C LYS A 107 1.55 -0.44 -34.45
N LEU A 108 2.14 -0.90 -33.34
CA LEU A 108 2.75 -2.23 -33.29
C LEU A 108 1.70 -3.34 -33.39
N GLY A 109 2.14 -4.48 -33.92
CA GLY A 109 1.32 -5.59 -34.38
C GLY A 109 2.20 -6.72 -34.88
N ILE A 110 1.64 -7.93 -34.91
CA ILE A 110 2.37 -9.18 -35.18
C ILE A 110 3.38 -9.08 -36.36
N GLY A 111 4.53 -9.73 -36.21
CA GLY A 111 5.66 -9.63 -37.14
C GLY A 111 6.55 -8.39 -36.93
N LYS A 112 6.09 -7.32 -36.25
CA LYS A 112 6.95 -6.19 -35.87
C LYS A 112 7.68 -6.47 -34.56
N SER A 113 9.01 -6.57 -34.62
CA SER A 113 9.85 -6.78 -33.44
C SER A 113 10.00 -5.52 -32.58
N PHE A 114 10.03 -5.69 -31.26
CA PHE A 114 10.26 -4.63 -30.29
C PHE A 114 11.11 -5.11 -29.08
N PRO A 115 11.76 -4.21 -28.33
CA PRO A 115 12.45 -4.52 -27.07
C PRO A 115 11.61 -5.35 -26.08
N GLY A 116 11.98 -6.61 -25.87
CA GLY A 116 11.30 -7.53 -24.94
C GLY A 116 10.50 -8.65 -25.61
N LEU A 117 10.23 -8.56 -26.92
CA LEU A 117 9.50 -9.60 -27.67
C LEU A 117 10.26 -10.93 -27.68
N THR A 118 9.59 -12.03 -27.32
CA THR A 118 10.15 -13.39 -27.48
C THR A 118 10.05 -13.90 -28.91
N LYS A 119 10.93 -14.85 -29.29
CA LYS A 119 10.90 -15.46 -30.63
C LYS A 119 9.57 -16.16 -30.98
N PRO A 120 8.91 -16.91 -30.07
CA PRO A 120 7.59 -17.50 -30.35
C PRO A 120 6.50 -16.42 -30.56
N ALA A 121 6.51 -15.39 -29.73
CA ALA A 121 5.52 -14.32 -29.78
C ALA A 121 5.55 -13.49 -31.07
N LEU A 122 6.70 -13.41 -31.76
CA LEU A 122 6.79 -12.71 -33.05
C LEU A 122 5.74 -13.17 -34.08
N ASN A 123 5.29 -14.44 -33.98
CA ASN A 123 4.39 -15.11 -34.92
C ASN A 123 3.13 -15.74 -34.28
N ASN A 124 2.83 -15.47 -33.00
CA ASN A 124 1.62 -15.93 -32.31
C ASN A 124 0.85 -14.69 -31.81
N ILE A 125 -0.45 -14.56 -32.09
CA ILE A 125 -1.16 -13.28 -31.91
C ILE A 125 -1.55 -13.03 -30.45
N ASP A 126 -1.91 -14.06 -29.69
CA ASP A 126 -2.32 -13.93 -28.29
C ASP A 126 -1.11 -13.72 -27.39
N LEU A 127 -0.02 -14.47 -27.64
CA LEU A 127 1.30 -14.14 -27.14
C LEU A 127 1.76 -12.77 -27.64
N TYR A 128 1.60 -12.37 -28.91
CA TYR A 128 1.99 -11.02 -29.37
C TYR A 128 1.13 -9.93 -28.72
N ALA A 129 -0.13 -10.19 -28.43
CA ALA A 129 -1.03 -9.20 -27.86
C ALA A 129 -0.73 -9.02 -26.37
N ALA A 130 -0.44 -10.10 -25.65
CA ALA A 130 0.24 -10.05 -24.36
C ALA A 130 1.59 -9.35 -24.52
N GLU A 131 2.51 -9.78 -25.39
CA GLU A 131 3.87 -9.24 -25.70
C GLU A 131 3.89 -7.76 -26.08
N LYS A 132 2.91 -7.25 -26.81
CA LYS A 132 2.78 -5.84 -27.14
C LYS A 132 2.21 -5.07 -25.98
N GLU A 133 1.29 -5.66 -25.21
CA GLU A 133 1.04 -5.12 -23.90
C GLU A 133 2.36 -5.07 -23.13
N LEU A 134 3.08 -6.21 -22.98
CA LEU A 134 4.34 -6.40 -22.28
C LEU A 134 5.32 -5.27 -22.61
N TYR A 135 5.41 -4.90 -23.88
CA TYR A 135 6.26 -3.81 -24.35
C TYR A 135 5.68 -2.40 -24.25
N LEU A 136 4.43 -2.17 -24.66
CA LEU A 136 3.79 -0.87 -24.50
C LEU A 136 3.75 -0.48 -23.03
N GLY A 137 3.81 -1.48 -22.17
CA GLY A 137 4.12 -1.39 -20.77
C GLY A 137 5.59 -1.26 -20.44
N SER A 138 6.50 -2.11 -20.91
CA SER A 138 7.93 -2.00 -20.56
C SER A 138 8.38 -0.58 -20.72
N LYS A 139 7.90 0.01 -21.81
CA LYS A 139 7.90 1.42 -21.99
C LYS A 139 7.26 2.20 -20.83
N CYS A 140 5.96 2.16 -20.49
CA CYS A 140 5.36 2.98 -19.42
C CYS A 140 5.87 2.96 -17.88
N GLN A 141 7.07 2.41 -17.47
CA GLN A 141 7.55 1.89 -16.10
C GLN A 141 7.29 2.45 -14.60
N VAL A 142 6.23 3.08 -14.10
CA VAL A 142 6.41 4.10 -12.99
C VAL A 142 6.65 3.87 -11.51
N ASP A 143 7.75 4.36 -10.98
CA ASP A 143 8.19 4.14 -9.61
C ASP A 143 7.51 4.90 -8.45
N ASP A 144 7.44 4.24 -7.28
CA ASP A 144 6.80 4.71 -6.03
C ASP A 144 7.19 4.02 -4.68
N LYS A 145 6.44 3.05 -4.10
CA LYS A 145 6.91 2.06 -3.08
C LYS A 145 5.87 1.14 -2.43
N PRO A 146 6.16 -0.16 -2.19
CA PRO A 146 7.27 -0.99 -2.72
C PRO A 146 7.28 -1.73 -4.11
N ASN A 147 6.44 -1.61 -5.17
CA ASN A 147 6.35 -2.60 -6.33
C ASN A 147 7.04 -2.27 -7.71
N PRO A 148 6.78 -2.86 -8.95
CA PRO A 148 6.63 -2.02 -10.21
C PRO A 148 5.51 -2.08 -11.35
N TRP A 149 4.42 -1.23 -11.47
CA TRP A 149 2.93 -1.33 -11.79
C TRP A 149 2.40 -1.43 -13.23
N GLN A 150 1.46 -2.34 -13.62
CA GLN A 150 0.69 -2.31 -14.92
C GLN A 150 -0.31 -1.16 -15.02
N PHE A 151 -1.50 -0.92 -15.68
CA PHE A 151 -2.35 0.41 -15.59
C PHE A 151 -3.84 -0.14 -15.36
N TRP A 152 -4.75 0.38 -14.50
CA TRP A 152 -6.25 0.23 -14.32
C TRP A 152 -7.08 -0.64 -15.30
N MET A 153 -6.72 -0.85 -16.56
CA MET A 153 -7.51 -1.21 -17.75
C MET A 153 -8.84 -0.49 -18.00
N ILE A 154 -8.93 0.24 -19.12
CA ILE A 154 -10.21 0.42 -19.80
C ILE A 154 -10.38 -0.98 -20.36
N MET A 155 -11.12 -1.83 -19.65
CA MET A 155 -11.50 -3.10 -20.24
C MET A 155 -12.70 -2.86 -21.11
N LEU A 156 -12.45 -3.05 -22.39
CA LEU A 156 -13.47 -3.44 -23.33
C LEU A 156 -13.46 -4.97 -23.42
N LYS A 157 -14.61 -5.59 -23.19
CA LYS A 157 -14.88 -6.96 -23.63
C LYS A 157 -16.12 -6.96 -24.50
N SER A 158 -16.13 -7.90 -25.44
CA SER A 158 -17.31 -8.28 -26.21
C SER A 158 -17.61 -9.73 -25.86
N GLY A 159 -18.82 -9.97 -25.36
CA GLY A 159 -19.33 -11.32 -25.06
C GLY A 159 -19.72 -12.11 -26.32
N ASN A 160 -19.49 -11.56 -27.52
CA ASN A 160 -19.60 -12.34 -28.75
C ASN A 160 -18.59 -13.50 -28.77
N MET A 161 -19.04 -14.70 -29.12
CA MET A 161 -18.23 -15.92 -29.11
C MET A 161 -18.50 -16.79 -30.35
N ASP A 162 -17.47 -17.11 -31.14
CA ASP A 162 -17.57 -18.08 -32.26
C ASP A 162 -17.21 -19.49 -31.74
N THR A 163 -18.24 -20.20 -31.30
CA THR A 163 -18.13 -21.58 -30.81
C THR A 163 -17.81 -22.58 -31.93
N HIS A 164 -18.03 -22.21 -33.20
CA HIS A 164 -17.64 -23.05 -34.35
C HIS A 164 -16.15 -22.92 -34.70
N ALA A 165 -15.49 -21.83 -34.28
CA ALA A 165 -14.06 -21.66 -34.48
C ALA A 165 -13.21 -22.60 -33.60
N GLY A 166 -13.80 -23.21 -32.56
CA GLY A 166 -13.12 -24.18 -31.68
C GLY A 166 -11.92 -23.60 -30.92
N LYS A 167 -11.92 -22.29 -30.67
CA LYS A 167 -10.80 -21.56 -30.03
C LYS A 167 -10.91 -21.53 -28.52
N CYS A 168 -12.10 -21.23 -28.01
CA CYS A 168 -12.38 -21.18 -26.58
C CYS A 168 -12.25 -22.58 -25.95
N PRO A 169 -11.36 -22.79 -24.96
CA PRO A 169 -11.34 -24.03 -24.21
C PRO A 169 -12.56 -24.11 -23.29
N LYS A 170 -12.82 -25.32 -22.77
CA LYS A 170 -13.82 -25.60 -21.75
C LYS A 170 -13.13 -25.98 -20.46
N ASN A 171 -13.17 -25.11 -19.44
CA ASN A 171 -12.48 -25.33 -18.16
C ASN A 171 -11.00 -25.78 -18.33
N GLY A 172 -10.24 -25.10 -19.18
CA GLY A 172 -8.83 -25.41 -19.48
C GLY A 172 -8.59 -26.50 -20.52
N HIS A 173 -9.61 -27.28 -20.88
CA HIS A 173 -9.50 -28.34 -21.88
C HIS A 173 -9.89 -27.82 -23.26
N LYS A 174 -9.02 -27.99 -24.26
CA LYS A 174 -9.36 -27.63 -25.65
C LYS A 174 -10.50 -28.53 -26.15
N VAL A 175 -11.57 -27.91 -26.65
CA VAL A 175 -12.73 -28.58 -27.25
C VAL A 175 -12.76 -28.31 -28.75
N GLY A 176 -13.41 -29.19 -29.50
CA GLY A 176 -13.72 -28.94 -30.90
C GLY A 176 -14.84 -27.90 -31.07
N PRO A 177 -15.17 -27.55 -32.32
CA PRO A 177 -16.37 -26.77 -32.65
C PRO A 177 -17.63 -27.33 -31.97
N PHE A 178 -18.49 -26.44 -31.47
CA PHE A 178 -19.79 -26.81 -30.89
C PHE A 178 -20.86 -25.79 -31.28
N ASP A 179 -22.11 -26.25 -31.38
CA ASP A 179 -23.25 -25.37 -31.68
C ASP A 179 -23.39 -24.31 -30.56
N PRO A 180 -23.51 -23.02 -30.90
CA PRO A 180 -23.61 -21.98 -29.89
C PRO A 180 -24.92 -22.12 -29.12
N PRO A 181 -24.89 -22.12 -27.77
CA PRO A 181 -26.06 -21.78 -26.98
C PRO A 181 -26.64 -20.46 -27.49
N SER A 182 -27.97 -20.30 -27.48
CA SER A 182 -28.69 -19.06 -27.88
C SER A 182 -28.39 -17.84 -26.99
N GLU A 183 -27.33 -17.94 -26.20
CA GLU A 183 -26.91 -17.09 -25.10
C GLU A 183 -25.65 -16.30 -25.45
N PHE A 184 -24.86 -16.75 -26.43
CA PHE A 184 -23.66 -16.09 -26.94
C PHE A 184 -23.95 -15.50 -28.34
N PRO A 185 -23.96 -14.17 -28.51
CA PRO A 185 -24.23 -13.54 -29.80
C PRO A 185 -23.04 -13.69 -30.76
N CYS A 186 -23.25 -14.23 -31.96
CA CYS A 186 -22.23 -14.23 -33.00
C CYS A 186 -22.86 -14.13 -34.39
N PHE A 187 -22.21 -13.40 -35.30
CA PHE A 187 -22.63 -13.21 -36.69
C PHE A 187 -21.74 -13.96 -37.69
N GLY A 188 -21.04 -15.00 -37.21
CA GLY A 188 -20.03 -15.77 -37.96
C GLY A 188 -18.61 -15.21 -37.81
N LYS A 189 -17.66 -15.86 -38.49
CA LYS A 189 -16.21 -15.58 -38.42
C LYS A 189 -15.88 -14.09 -38.37
N GLY A 190 -15.13 -13.69 -37.35
CA GLY A 190 -14.85 -12.28 -37.06
C GLY A 190 -15.89 -11.61 -36.16
N CYS A 191 -16.82 -12.37 -35.55
CA CYS A 191 -17.62 -11.87 -34.43
C CYS A 191 -16.76 -11.71 -33.17
N MET A 192 -15.75 -12.57 -32.98
CA MET A 192 -14.70 -12.45 -31.95
C MET A 192 -13.55 -11.53 -32.37
N ASN A 193 -13.87 -10.41 -33.04
CA ASN A 193 -12.86 -9.44 -33.51
C ASN A 193 -12.70 -8.28 -32.52
N GLN A 194 -11.54 -7.63 -32.56
CA GLN A 194 -11.15 -6.54 -31.69
C GLN A 194 -11.77 -5.21 -32.20
N PRO A 195 -11.97 -4.18 -31.36
CA PRO A 195 -12.43 -2.88 -31.82
C PRO A 195 -11.33 -2.07 -32.49
N LEU A 196 -11.75 -1.10 -33.31
CA LEU A 196 -10.91 0.04 -33.67
C LEU A 196 -10.67 0.90 -32.43
N ILE A 197 -9.42 1.32 -32.26
CA ILE A 197 -8.99 2.12 -31.12
C ILE A 197 -8.47 3.47 -31.63
N TYR A 198 -9.31 4.50 -31.52
CA TYR A 198 -8.98 5.89 -31.85
C TYR A 198 -8.64 6.70 -30.61
N HIS A 199 -7.82 7.73 -30.85
CA HIS A 199 -6.86 8.13 -29.85
C HIS A 199 -6.57 9.62 -29.96
N ASN A 200 -7.40 10.43 -29.30
CA ASN A 200 -7.36 11.88 -29.47
C ASN A 200 -6.32 12.51 -28.56
N TYR A 201 -5.26 13.01 -29.19
CA TYR A 201 -4.15 13.58 -28.48
C TYR A 201 -4.52 14.89 -27.72
N THR A 202 -4.71 14.75 -26.39
CA THR A 202 -4.96 15.79 -25.36
C THR A 202 -3.92 16.91 -25.20
N THR A 203 -4.23 18.01 -25.84
CA THR A 203 -3.68 19.34 -25.56
C THR A 203 -3.92 19.86 -24.13
N LEU A 204 -2.98 20.69 -23.66
CA LEU A 204 -3.22 21.65 -22.60
C LEU A 204 -3.98 22.83 -23.22
N GLN A 205 -5.28 22.88 -22.96
CA GLN A 205 -6.19 23.91 -23.44
C GLN A 205 -6.33 24.99 -22.36
N GLY A 206 -5.49 26.02 -22.46
CA GLY A 206 -5.35 27.04 -21.43
C GLY A 206 -4.72 26.46 -20.16
N THR A 207 -5.50 26.32 -19.08
CA THR A 207 -5.08 25.60 -17.87
C THR A 207 -5.63 24.18 -17.80
N THR A 208 -6.56 23.76 -18.67
CA THR A 208 -7.23 22.46 -18.57
C THR A 208 -6.72 21.49 -19.61
N LEU A 209 -6.52 20.24 -19.23
CA LEU A 209 -6.00 19.19 -20.11
C LEU A 209 -7.20 18.37 -20.63
N LYS A 210 -7.34 18.22 -21.96
CA LYS A 210 -8.54 17.79 -22.71
C LYS A 210 -8.33 16.82 -23.92
N GLY A 211 -8.84 15.58 -23.88
CA GLY A 211 -8.77 14.52 -24.92
C GLY A 211 -9.15 13.11 -24.39
N SER A 212 -8.90 12.02 -25.14
CA SER A 212 -9.71 10.78 -24.98
C SER A 212 -9.28 9.53 -25.78
N PHE A 213 -9.76 8.35 -25.35
CA PHE A 213 -9.97 7.16 -26.19
C PHE A 213 -11.41 7.08 -26.67
N TYR A 214 -11.60 6.58 -27.89
CA TYR A 214 -12.91 6.30 -28.46
C TYR A 214 -12.79 5.28 -29.59
N GLY A 215 -13.87 4.60 -29.93
CA GLY A 215 -13.81 3.57 -30.96
C GLY A 215 -15.06 2.72 -31.05
N THR A 216 -14.95 1.64 -31.82
CA THR A 216 -16.09 0.81 -32.24
C THR A 216 -15.62 -0.61 -32.56
N TRP A 217 -16.46 -1.61 -32.29
CA TRP A 217 -16.26 -2.96 -32.85
C TRP A 217 -16.86 -3.09 -34.26
N ASP A 218 -17.73 -2.17 -34.68
CA ASP A 218 -18.29 -2.12 -36.02
C ASP A 218 -17.26 -1.53 -37.02
N LEU A 219 -16.26 -2.34 -37.38
CA LEU A 219 -15.06 -1.93 -38.15
C LEU A 219 -15.32 -1.26 -39.52
N ASN A 220 -16.56 -1.30 -40.02
CA ASN A 220 -16.99 -0.67 -41.26
C ASN A 220 -17.51 0.77 -41.06
N ALA A 221 -17.57 1.27 -39.81
CA ALA A 221 -17.96 2.64 -39.51
C ALA A 221 -16.83 3.64 -39.79
N GLY A 222 -17.19 4.82 -40.31
CA GLY A 222 -16.22 5.87 -40.67
C GLY A 222 -15.60 6.54 -39.44
N SER A 223 -14.36 7.01 -39.58
CA SER A 223 -13.53 7.57 -38.51
C SER A 223 -13.88 9.02 -38.11
N SER A 224 -15.15 9.39 -38.09
CA SER A 224 -15.60 10.75 -37.72
C SER A 224 -16.36 10.74 -36.39
N ARG A 225 -16.20 11.80 -35.57
CA ARG A 225 -17.00 11.97 -34.34
C ARG A 225 -18.47 12.27 -34.62
N ASP A 226 -18.80 12.75 -35.83
CA ASP A 226 -20.12 13.24 -36.19
C ASP A 226 -20.99 12.18 -36.90
N SER A 227 -20.43 11.01 -37.23
CA SER A 227 -21.17 9.86 -37.80
C SER A 227 -21.98 9.11 -36.73
N ALA A 228 -22.92 9.82 -36.09
CA ALA A 228 -23.87 9.33 -35.09
C ALA A 228 -24.98 8.45 -35.69
N ASN A 229 -24.60 7.45 -36.50
CA ASN A 229 -25.52 6.40 -36.93
C ASN A 229 -25.96 5.59 -35.71
N MET A 230 -27.27 5.54 -35.45
CA MET A 230 -27.82 5.04 -34.18
C MET A 230 -27.52 3.56 -33.87
N ASN A 231 -27.18 2.75 -34.88
CA ASN A 231 -26.81 1.35 -34.73
C ASN A 231 -25.34 1.13 -35.09
N THR A 232 -24.45 1.63 -34.24
CA THR A 232 -22.99 1.45 -34.32
C THR A 232 -22.47 1.38 -32.90
N SER A 233 -21.69 0.34 -32.59
CA SER A 233 -21.11 0.19 -31.26
C SER A 233 -20.15 1.34 -31.01
N PHE A 234 -20.19 1.93 -29.84
CA PHE A 234 -19.31 3.05 -29.51
C PHE A 234 -18.86 2.92 -28.08
N TYR A 235 -17.58 3.12 -27.85
CA TYR A 235 -17.10 3.53 -26.55
C TYR A 235 -16.41 4.87 -26.69
N SER A 236 -16.51 5.69 -25.66
CA SER A 236 -15.56 6.75 -25.41
C SER A 236 -15.27 6.78 -23.94
N VAL A 237 -13.99 6.79 -23.61
CA VAL A 237 -13.57 7.30 -22.32
C VAL A 237 -12.90 8.61 -22.62
N THR A 238 -13.52 9.70 -22.16
CA THR A 238 -12.93 11.03 -22.16
C THR A 238 -12.56 11.38 -20.74
N TRP A 239 -11.69 12.36 -20.57
CA TRP A 239 -11.30 12.81 -19.25
C TRP A 239 -10.96 14.30 -19.20
N GLN A 240 -10.82 14.90 -18.00
CA GLN A 240 -10.38 16.31 -17.86
C GLN A 240 -10.01 16.73 -16.42
N LYS A 241 -8.87 17.42 -16.24
CA LYS A 241 -8.35 18.03 -14.98
C LYS A 241 -7.71 19.38 -15.30
N GLU A 242 -7.70 20.27 -14.32
CA GLU A 242 -6.97 21.54 -14.40
C GLU A 242 -5.52 21.38 -13.94
N LEU A 243 -4.57 21.88 -14.73
CA LEU A 243 -3.16 21.98 -14.37
C LEU A 243 -3.02 22.67 -13.00
N GLY A 244 -2.47 21.95 -12.02
CA GLY A 244 -2.32 22.29 -10.61
C GLY A 244 -3.49 21.96 -9.68
N LYS A 245 -4.69 21.59 -10.18
CA LYS A 245 -5.94 21.67 -9.39
C LYS A 245 -7.07 20.66 -9.68
N GLY A 246 -8.01 20.53 -8.72
CA GLY A 246 -9.31 19.87 -8.90
C GLY A 246 -9.29 18.35 -8.77
N SER A 247 -9.66 17.64 -9.84
CA SER A 247 -9.30 16.24 -10.12
C SER A 247 -9.40 15.99 -11.66
N TRP A 248 -8.91 14.90 -12.30
CA TRP A 248 -9.69 14.42 -13.46
C TRP A 248 -11.06 14.01 -12.98
N ILE A 249 -11.97 14.10 -13.91
CA ILE A 249 -13.18 13.31 -13.87
C ILE A 249 -13.04 12.38 -15.07
N PHE A 250 -13.20 11.08 -14.85
CA PHE A 250 -13.32 10.15 -15.96
C PHE A 250 -14.76 10.08 -16.38
N HIS A 251 -14.97 10.31 -17.66
CA HIS A 251 -16.27 10.37 -18.27
C HIS A 251 -16.35 9.25 -19.30
N HIS A 252 -17.06 8.20 -18.90
CA HIS A 252 -17.27 6.97 -19.64
C HIS A 252 -18.57 7.04 -20.41
N VAL A 253 -18.53 6.60 -21.66
CA VAL A 253 -19.68 6.31 -22.51
C VAL A 253 -19.45 4.94 -23.13
N ILE A 254 -20.43 4.05 -23.04
CA ILE A 254 -20.52 2.81 -23.82
C ILE A 254 -21.89 2.70 -24.47
N ARG A 255 -21.91 2.27 -25.72
CA ARG A 255 -23.07 2.02 -26.55
C ARG A 255 -22.94 0.68 -27.26
N THR A 256 -23.94 -0.19 -27.09
CA THR A 256 -24.06 -1.45 -27.83
C THR A 256 -24.63 -1.26 -29.24
N SER A 257 -24.48 -2.24 -30.11
CA SER A 257 -25.13 -2.29 -31.43
C SER A 257 -25.87 -3.62 -31.62
N THR A 258 -26.61 -3.79 -32.71
CA THR A 258 -27.25 -5.10 -33.01
C THR A 258 -26.24 -6.20 -33.34
N LYS A 259 -24.98 -5.86 -33.65
CA LYS A 259 -23.89 -6.85 -33.84
C LYS A 259 -23.10 -7.11 -32.56
N TYR A 260 -23.03 -6.10 -31.70
CA TYR A 260 -22.36 -6.15 -30.41
C TYR A 260 -23.35 -5.73 -29.31
N PRO A 261 -24.37 -6.58 -29.03
CA PRO A 261 -25.38 -6.32 -28.01
C PRO A 261 -24.85 -6.64 -26.60
N TRP A 262 -23.73 -7.35 -26.50
CA TRP A 262 -23.09 -7.71 -25.25
C TRP A 262 -21.68 -7.14 -25.22
N LEU A 263 -21.57 -5.96 -24.61
CA LEU A 263 -20.31 -5.26 -24.42
C LEU A 263 -20.16 -4.86 -22.96
N MET A 264 -18.90 -4.85 -22.50
CA MET A 264 -18.54 -4.30 -21.21
C MET A 264 -17.58 -3.13 -21.37
N LEU A 265 -17.76 -2.11 -20.51
CA LEU A 265 -16.79 -1.04 -20.30
C LEU A 265 -16.55 -0.91 -18.80
N TYR A 266 -15.34 -1.26 -18.38
CA TYR A 266 -14.87 -1.02 -17.02
C TYR A 266 -13.71 -0.04 -17.02
N LEU A 267 -13.63 0.77 -15.97
CA LEU A 267 -12.35 1.22 -15.45
C LEU A 267 -11.99 0.18 -14.37
N ARG A 268 -11.23 -0.84 -14.79
CA ARG A 268 -10.87 -2.04 -14.02
C ARG A 268 -9.87 -1.74 -12.91
N SER A 269 -9.26 -2.79 -12.36
CA SER A 269 -7.82 -2.90 -12.32
C SER A 269 -7.33 -4.31 -12.10
N ASP A 270 -6.60 -4.81 -13.08
CA ASP A 270 -5.89 -6.10 -13.17
C ASP A 270 -4.70 -6.28 -12.22
N ALA A 271 -3.86 -7.35 -12.29
CA ALA A 271 -3.22 -8.09 -11.15
C ALA A 271 -1.66 -8.40 -11.14
N THR A 272 -0.81 -8.04 -10.12
CA THR A 272 0.59 -7.42 -10.13
C THR A 272 1.58 -8.10 -10.92
N SER A 273 1.33 -9.35 -10.96
CA SER A 273 2.04 -10.47 -11.39
C SER A 273 0.86 -11.28 -11.85
N GLY A 274 0.53 -11.31 -13.13
CA GLY A 274 -0.25 -12.41 -13.66
C GLY A 274 -1.73 -12.23 -13.98
N PHE A 275 -2.41 -13.35 -13.74
CA PHE A 275 -3.72 -13.73 -14.21
C PHE A 275 -4.86 -12.94 -13.54
N SER A 276 -4.96 -11.69 -13.94
CA SER A 276 -6.10 -10.80 -13.71
C SER A 276 -7.23 -11.07 -14.68
N GLY A 277 -8.40 -10.45 -14.50
CA GLY A 277 -9.43 -10.30 -15.54
C GLY A 277 -9.92 -11.60 -16.21
N GLY A 278 -9.60 -12.75 -15.61
CA GLY A 278 -9.79 -14.10 -16.16
C GLY A 278 -8.76 -14.55 -17.21
N TYR A 279 -7.65 -13.83 -17.42
CA TYR A 279 -6.62 -14.18 -18.39
C TYR A 279 -5.62 -15.18 -17.81
N HIS A 280 -5.43 -16.36 -18.42
CA HIS A 280 -4.26 -17.23 -18.15
C HIS A 280 -2.94 -16.72 -18.79
N TYR A 281 -2.84 -15.41 -18.99
CA TYR A 281 -1.58 -14.71 -19.19
C TYR A 281 -1.37 -13.71 -18.05
N GLN A 282 -0.26 -13.02 -18.08
CA GLN A 282 -0.20 -11.75 -17.39
C GLN A 282 -1.40 -10.86 -17.89
N THR A 283 -2.05 -10.00 -17.07
CA THR A 283 -2.79 -8.74 -17.48
C THR A 283 -2.51 -7.49 -16.57
N ARG A 284 -2.02 -6.32 -17.07
CA ARG A 284 -1.19 -5.36 -16.26
C ARG A 284 -2.13 -4.16 -15.84
N GLY A 285 -2.63 -4.07 -14.58
CA GLY A 285 -3.74 -3.27 -13.92
C GLY A 285 -3.42 -2.08 -12.93
N MET A 286 -3.94 -1.94 -11.68
CA MET A 286 -3.50 -0.91 -10.66
C MET A 286 -3.02 -1.28 -9.18
N SER A 287 -2.89 -2.50 -8.66
CA SER A 287 -2.81 -2.88 -7.20
C SER A 287 -1.56 -3.65 -6.49
N LYS A 288 -0.23 -3.29 -6.49
CA LYS A 288 0.89 -3.80 -5.58
C LYS A 288 0.70 -4.96 -4.57
N ILE A 289 -0.06 -4.70 -3.50
CA ILE A 289 -0.18 -5.47 -2.25
C ILE A 289 -1.53 -6.18 -2.40
N ILE A 290 -1.75 -7.26 -1.66
CA ILE A 290 -3.01 -8.00 -1.69
C ILE A 290 -3.75 -7.90 -0.33
N PRO A 291 -4.71 -6.96 -0.17
CA PRO A 291 -5.83 -6.96 0.79
C PRO A 291 -6.75 -8.16 0.90
N GLU A 292 -6.32 -9.33 0.42
CA GLU A 292 -6.56 -10.66 0.98
C GLU A 292 -7.69 -10.70 2.01
N SER A 293 -8.85 -11.22 1.62
CA SER A 293 -10.08 -11.15 2.40
C SER A 293 -9.86 -11.60 3.84
N PRO A 294 -10.47 -10.92 4.81
CA PRO A 294 -11.46 -9.85 4.64
C PRO A 294 -10.84 -8.48 4.48
N ASN A 295 -9.56 -8.36 4.12
CA ASN A 295 -8.81 -7.15 4.33
C ASN A 295 -9.17 -5.98 3.41
N PHE A 296 -10.41 -5.87 2.92
CA PHE A 296 -10.87 -4.70 2.21
C PHE A 296 -12.24 -4.02 2.44
N LYS A 297 -12.28 -2.69 2.25
CA LYS A 297 -13.37 -1.90 1.64
C LYS A 297 -13.00 -1.50 0.20
N VAL A 298 -13.85 -0.68 -0.43
CA VAL A 298 -13.73 0.06 -1.67
C VAL A 298 -14.66 1.27 -1.60
N ARG A 299 -14.17 2.40 -1.07
CA ARG A 299 -14.82 3.71 -1.26
C ARG A 299 -14.73 4.15 -2.73
N PHE A 300 -15.55 5.08 -3.23
CA PHE A 300 -15.40 5.86 -4.49
C PHE A 300 -16.53 6.84 -4.76
N THR A 301 -16.28 7.99 -5.40
CA THR A 301 -17.35 8.80 -6.00
C THR A 301 -17.72 8.22 -7.34
N LEU A 302 -18.93 7.69 -7.42
CA LEU A 302 -19.60 7.36 -8.67
C LEU A 302 -20.74 8.36 -8.86
N ASN A 303 -20.85 8.89 -10.06
CA ASN A 303 -21.98 9.67 -10.52
C ASN A 303 -22.47 8.99 -11.82
N VAL A 304 -23.46 8.11 -11.70
CA VAL A 304 -24.11 7.48 -12.85
C VAL A 304 -24.96 8.55 -13.53
N ILE A 305 -24.76 8.77 -14.82
CA ILE A 305 -25.50 9.77 -15.60
C ILE A 305 -26.60 9.07 -16.41
N GLN A 306 -26.27 7.93 -17.02
CA GLN A 306 -27.20 7.03 -17.70
C GLN A 306 -26.83 5.57 -17.42
N GLY A 307 -27.83 4.74 -17.08
CA GLY A 307 -27.60 3.42 -16.47
C GLY A 307 -27.27 2.26 -17.39
N GLY A 308 -27.52 2.35 -18.71
CA GLY A 308 -27.33 1.22 -19.66
C GLY A 308 -28.57 0.36 -19.95
N GLY A 309 -29.76 0.74 -19.47
CA GLY A 309 -31.02 0.01 -19.70
C GLY A 309 -31.35 -1.02 -18.61
N PRO A 310 -32.45 -1.78 -18.75
CA PRO A 310 -32.90 -2.74 -17.73
C PRO A 310 -32.00 -3.97 -17.61
N HIS A 311 -31.25 -4.29 -18.68
CA HIS A 311 -30.33 -5.42 -18.74
C HIS A 311 -28.86 -5.02 -18.50
N SER A 312 -28.59 -3.79 -18.07
CA SER A 312 -27.24 -3.45 -17.61
C SER A 312 -26.99 -3.98 -16.21
N GLN A 313 -25.87 -4.69 -16.08
CA GLN A 313 -25.25 -4.99 -14.81
C GLN A 313 -24.24 -3.86 -14.57
N PHE A 314 -24.74 -2.74 -14.03
CA PHE A 314 -23.88 -1.64 -13.62
C PHE A 314 -23.26 -1.99 -12.27
N TYR A 315 -22.01 -2.40 -12.32
CA TYR A 315 -21.28 -2.83 -11.14
C TYR A 315 -20.86 -1.61 -10.34
N LEU A 316 -21.46 -1.48 -9.15
CA LEU A 316 -20.89 -0.73 -8.06
C LEU A 316 -19.44 -1.18 -7.85
N MET A 317 -19.27 -2.50 -7.90
CA MET A 317 -18.05 -3.21 -7.60
C MET A 317 -18.08 -4.54 -8.32
N ASP A 318 -17.06 -4.84 -9.09
CA ASP A 318 -16.79 -6.15 -9.69
C ASP A 318 -15.36 -6.53 -9.29
N MET A 319 -15.07 -7.80 -9.08
CA MET A 319 -13.69 -8.27 -8.95
C MET A 319 -13.55 -9.76 -9.26
N GLY A 320 -12.72 -10.12 -10.24
CA GLY A 320 -12.31 -11.49 -10.56
C GLY A 320 -11.22 -12.01 -9.62
N SER A 321 -10.70 -13.23 -9.75
CA SER A 321 -9.70 -13.78 -8.82
C SER A 321 -9.18 -15.12 -9.36
N CYS A 322 -8.23 -15.81 -8.72
CA CYS A 322 -7.96 -17.24 -8.94
C CYS A 322 -7.39 -17.99 -7.71
N TRP A 323 -8.02 -19.08 -7.28
CA TRP A 323 -7.33 -20.08 -6.44
C TRP A 323 -7.79 -21.50 -6.79
N LYS A 324 -6.95 -22.52 -6.58
CA LYS A 324 -7.37 -23.92 -6.82
C LYS A 324 -8.40 -24.33 -5.77
N ASN A 325 -9.29 -25.27 -6.09
CA ASN A 325 -10.35 -25.70 -5.16
C ASN A 325 -9.83 -26.27 -3.83
N ASN A 326 -8.60 -26.78 -3.82
CA ASN A 326 -7.88 -27.24 -2.62
C ASN A 326 -7.19 -26.12 -1.81
N GLY A 327 -7.52 -24.85 -2.07
CA GLY A 327 -7.05 -23.68 -1.32
C GLY A 327 -5.64 -23.20 -1.66
N LYS A 328 -4.91 -23.89 -2.53
CA LYS A 328 -3.63 -23.40 -3.07
C LYS A 328 -3.85 -22.18 -3.97
N PRO A 329 -2.89 -21.25 -4.06
CA PRO A 329 -2.83 -20.33 -5.19
C PRO A 329 -2.88 -21.11 -6.50
N CYS A 330 -3.52 -20.54 -7.50
CA CYS A 330 -3.41 -21.01 -8.87
C CYS A 330 -1.94 -20.87 -9.38
N ASP A 331 -1.56 -21.53 -10.48
CA ASP A 331 -0.18 -21.53 -11.03
C ASP A 331 -0.08 -21.42 -12.57
N GLY A 332 -1.14 -20.98 -13.24
CA GLY A 332 -1.29 -20.95 -14.69
C GLY A 332 -1.73 -22.27 -15.35
N ASN A 333 -1.93 -23.33 -14.58
CA ASN A 333 -2.54 -24.57 -15.07
C ASN A 333 -4.07 -24.43 -15.13
N VAL A 334 -4.54 -23.94 -16.28
CA VAL A 334 -5.94 -23.69 -16.65
C VAL A 334 -6.95 -24.82 -16.40
N THR A 335 -6.52 -26.08 -16.21
CA THR A 335 -7.43 -27.20 -15.87
C THR A 335 -7.74 -27.31 -14.38
N SER A 336 -6.85 -26.80 -13.54
CA SER A 336 -6.90 -26.89 -12.06
C SER A 336 -7.13 -25.55 -11.37
N ASP A 337 -6.87 -24.47 -12.11
CA ASP A 337 -7.04 -23.09 -11.69
C ASP A 337 -8.48 -22.65 -11.85
N VAL A 338 -8.98 -21.84 -10.93
CA VAL A 338 -10.39 -21.44 -10.89
C VAL A 338 -10.51 -19.95 -10.65
N THR A 339 -10.95 -19.24 -11.68
CA THR A 339 -11.26 -17.81 -11.62
C THR A 339 -12.40 -17.55 -10.63
N ARG A 340 -12.43 -16.47 -9.86
CA ARG A 340 -13.58 -16.21 -8.96
C ARG A 340 -14.02 -14.75 -8.88
N TYR A 341 -15.30 -14.49 -9.11
CA TYR A 341 -15.84 -13.14 -9.15
C TYR A 341 -16.73 -12.78 -7.94
N SER A 342 -16.67 -11.53 -7.47
CA SER A 342 -17.47 -10.98 -6.36
C SER A 342 -18.04 -9.60 -6.70
N GLU A 343 -19.30 -9.54 -7.11
CA GLU A 343 -19.89 -8.39 -7.79
C GLU A 343 -21.10 -7.79 -7.04
N MET A 344 -21.34 -6.49 -7.18
CA MET A 344 -22.53 -5.79 -6.66
C MET A 344 -23.13 -4.90 -7.74
N ILE A 345 -24.41 -5.11 -8.05
CA ILE A 345 -25.12 -4.42 -9.14
C ILE A 345 -25.98 -3.29 -8.56
N LEU A 346 -25.83 -2.07 -9.05
CA LEU A 346 -26.63 -0.92 -8.60
C LEU A 346 -28.01 -0.80 -9.23
N ASN A 347 -28.17 -1.35 -10.44
CA ASN A 347 -29.33 -1.08 -11.27
C ASN A 347 -30.63 -1.49 -10.55
N LEU A 348 -31.57 -0.55 -10.48
CA LEU A 348 -32.86 -0.70 -9.81
C LEU A 348 -33.62 -1.93 -10.33
N GLU A 349 -33.48 -2.16 -11.63
CA GLU A 349 -34.31 -3.04 -12.43
C GLU A 349 -33.81 -4.49 -12.39
N THR A 350 -32.57 -4.72 -11.96
CA THR A 350 -31.99 -6.07 -11.77
C THR A 350 -32.76 -6.86 -10.71
N PRO A 351 -33.40 -7.99 -11.05
CA PRO A 351 -34.11 -8.84 -10.08
C PRO A 351 -33.15 -9.78 -9.34
N SER A 352 -33.55 -10.30 -8.19
CA SER A 352 -32.84 -11.43 -7.58
C SER A 352 -33.16 -12.73 -8.33
N TRP A 353 -32.14 -13.54 -8.66
CA TRP A 353 -32.31 -14.90 -9.20
C TRP A 353 -32.10 -15.98 -8.14
N CYS A 354 -31.34 -15.70 -7.06
CA CYS A 354 -31.34 -16.51 -5.85
C CYS A 354 -32.69 -16.42 -5.12
N LYS A 355 -33.44 -17.53 -5.03
CA LYS A 355 -34.79 -17.52 -4.46
C LYS A 355 -35.07 -18.69 -3.51
N PRO A 356 -36.05 -18.56 -2.58
CA PRO A 356 -36.44 -19.63 -1.66
C PRO A 356 -37.12 -20.83 -2.34
N ASP A 357 -37.59 -20.70 -3.57
CA ASP A 357 -38.16 -21.76 -4.41
C ASP A 357 -37.11 -22.36 -5.38
N ASP A 358 -36.17 -21.56 -5.86
CA ASP A 358 -35.05 -21.99 -6.71
C ASP A 358 -33.66 -21.64 -6.10
N PRO A 359 -33.18 -22.44 -5.12
CA PRO A 359 -31.94 -22.16 -4.41
C PRO A 359 -30.67 -22.57 -5.17
N LYS A 360 -30.76 -23.05 -6.42
CA LYS A 360 -29.59 -23.53 -7.19
C LYS A 360 -28.59 -22.42 -7.53
N LEU A 361 -29.07 -21.17 -7.52
CA LEU A 361 -28.31 -19.93 -7.74
C LEU A 361 -28.08 -19.16 -6.43
N CYS A 362 -28.33 -19.78 -5.27
CA CYS A 362 -28.07 -19.21 -3.96
C CYS A 362 -26.83 -19.86 -3.32
N PRO A 363 -25.91 -19.07 -2.75
CA PRO A 363 -24.78 -19.62 -2.02
C PRO A 363 -25.24 -20.45 -0.81
N PRO A 364 -24.71 -21.66 -0.58
CA PRO A 364 -25.07 -22.54 0.53
C PRO A 364 -25.27 -21.88 1.90
N TYR A 365 -24.37 -20.97 2.28
CA TYR A 365 -24.44 -20.26 3.55
C TYR A 365 -24.36 -18.75 3.33
N HIS A 366 -25.27 -18.02 3.95
CA HIS A 366 -25.07 -16.61 4.27
C HIS A 366 -24.35 -16.51 5.62
N THR A 367 -23.32 -15.67 5.71
CA THR A 367 -22.70 -15.31 6.99
C THR A 367 -23.10 -13.88 7.31
N PHE A 368 -23.87 -13.68 8.38
CA PHE A 368 -24.17 -12.35 8.91
C PHE A 368 -22.90 -11.69 9.45
N PRO A 369 -22.85 -10.34 9.53
CA PRO A 369 -21.69 -9.62 10.05
C PRO A 369 -21.23 -10.08 11.44
N ASN A 370 -22.16 -10.41 12.34
CA ASN A 370 -21.88 -10.97 13.66
C ASN A 370 -21.36 -12.42 13.67
N GLY A 371 -20.97 -12.97 12.52
CA GLY A 371 -20.49 -14.34 12.34
C GLY A 371 -21.56 -15.43 12.29
N THR A 372 -22.85 -15.10 12.51
CA THR A 372 -23.94 -16.08 12.46
C THR A 372 -24.09 -16.63 11.05
N LYS A 373 -23.89 -17.94 10.87
CA LYS A 373 -24.15 -18.62 9.61
C LYS A 373 -25.57 -19.14 9.53
N VAL A 374 -26.23 -18.86 8.41
CA VAL A 374 -27.57 -19.37 8.09
C VAL A 374 -27.51 -20.07 6.74
N HIS A 375 -27.98 -21.31 6.72
CA HIS A 375 -28.03 -22.14 5.51
C HIS A 375 -29.22 -21.77 4.62
N ARG A 376 -29.08 -21.88 3.30
CA ARG A 376 -30.09 -21.53 2.28
C ARG A 376 -31.41 -22.32 2.32
N THR A 377 -31.57 -23.28 3.24
CA THR A 377 -32.85 -23.94 3.54
C THR A 377 -33.65 -23.28 4.67
N ASP A 378 -33.03 -22.42 5.48
CA ASP A 378 -33.73 -21.63 6.50
C ASP A 378 -34.38 -20.40 5.86
N LYS A 379 -35.54 -20.64 5.27
CA LYS A 379 -36.32 -19.62 4.55
C LYS A 379 -36.76 -18.44 5.43
N SER A 380 -36.63 -18.55 6.76
CA SER A 380 -37.04 -17.52 7.72
C SER A 380 -35.93 -16.52 8.06
N ARG A 381 -34.66 -16.89 7.86
CA ARG A 381 -33.48 -16.08 8.22
C ARG A 381 -32.49 -15.85 7.08
N TYR A 382 -32.59 -16.59 5.98
CA TYR A 382 -31.67 -16.42 4.85
C TYR A 382 -32.09 -15.22 3.96
N PRO A 383 -31.20 -14.25 3.68
CA PRO A 383 -31.56 -13.03 2.96
C PRO A 383 -31.45 -13.20 1.42
N TYR A 384 -32.39 -13.95 0.81
CA TYR A 384 -32.38 -14.24 -0.64
C TYR A 384 -32.27 -12.99 -1.52
N GLU A 385 -33.05 -11.95 -1.24
CA GLU A 385 -33.09 -10.70 -2.01
C GLU A 385 -31.75 -9.93 -2.03
N ALA A 386 -30.84 -10.26 -1.11
CA ALA A 386 -29.50 -9.67 -1.04
C ALA A 386 -28.54 -10.23 -2.12
N TYR A 387 -28.90 -11.35 -2.76
CA TYR A 387 -28.11 -12.02 -3.78
C TYR A 387 -28.78 -11.91 -5.16
N HIS A 388 -28.00 -11.66 -6.21
CA HIS A 388 -28.45 -11.86 -7.59
C HIS A 388 -28.19 -13.31 -7.99
N LEU A 389 -26.93 -13.76 -7.93
CA LEU A 389 -26.44 -15.05 -8.44
C LEU A 389 -25.32 -15.61 -7.55
N HIS A 390 -25.25 -16.92 -7.40
CA HIS A 390 -24.02 -17.67 -7.15
C HIS A 390 -23.97 -18.85 -8.13
N CYS A 391 -22.86 -19.03 -8.83
CA CYS A 391 -22.58 -20.21 -9.63
C CYS A 391 -21.21 -20.80 -9.28
N THR A 392 -21.10 -22.13 -9.36
CA THR A 392 -19.99 -22.91 -8.80
C THR A 392 -18.93 -23.28 -9.85
N PRO A 393 -17.68 -23.57 -9.46
CA PRO A 393 -16.63 -23.87 -10.43
C PRO A 393 -16.81 -25.23 -11.09
N GLY A 394 -16.63 -25.28 -12.41
CA GLY A 394 -16.84 -26.47 -13.24
C GLY A 394 -15.86 -27.64 -13.04
N ASN A 395 -14.98 -27.56 -12.04
CA ASN A 395 -14.05 -28.61 -11.59
C ASN A 395 -14.11 -28.82 -10.05
N GLY A 396 -15.20 -28.43 -9.38
CA GLY A 396 -15.43 -28.73 -7.96
C GLY A 396 -15.98 -30.14 -7.74
N GLU A 397 -15.28 -30.97 -6.97
CA GLU A 397 -15.63 -32.40 -6.79
C GLU A 397 -16.67 -32.66 -5.68
N HIS A 398 -16.90 -31.68 -4.79
CA HIS A 398 -17.70 -31.85 -3.57
C HIS A 398 -18.76 -30.74 -3.39
N VAL A 399 -19.30 -30.22 -4.51
CA VAL A 399 -20.24 -29.10 -4.52
C VAL A 399 -21.60 -29.49 -3.93
N GLU A 400 -22.09 -28.72 -2.96
CA GLU A 400 -23.37 -28.94 -2.27
C GLU A 400 -24.58 -28.74 -3.20
N GLN A 401 -25.36 -29.80 -3.39
CA GLN A 401 -26.53 -29.78 -4.28
C GLN A 401 -27.79 -29.21 -3.61
N PRO A 402 -28.63 -28.46 -4.35
CA PRO A 402 -28.51 -28.13 -5.77
C PRO A 402 -27.52 -26.99 -6.05
N SER A 403 -26.77 -27.05 -7.15
CA SER A 403 -25.86 -25.97 -7.59
C SER A 403 -25.86 -25.82 -9.11
N GLY A 404 -25.91 -24.58 -9.61
CA GLY A 404 -25.57 -24.28 -11.00
C GLY A 404 -24.06 -24.02 -11.17
N PRO A 405 -23.33 -24.73 -12.05
CA PRO A 405 -21.98 -24.32 -12.42
C PRO A 405 -22.02 -23.03 -13.26
N CYS A 406 -20.96 -22.23 -13.22
CA CYS A 406 -20.83 -21.08 -14.13
C CYS A 406 -20.59 -21.55 -15.58
N ASP A 407 -20.74 -20.62 -16.53
CA ASP A 407 -20.37 -20.90 -17.92
C ASP A 407 -18.87 -21.31 -18.00
N PRO A 408 -18.50 -22.35 -18.77
CA PRO A 408 -17.15 -22.89 -18.78
C PRO A 408 -16.28 -22.36 -19.93
N TYR A 409 -16.72 -21.30 -20.64
CA TYR A 409 -16.13 -20.83 -21.90
C TYR A 409 -15.69 -19.36 -21.87
N SER A 410 -16.32 -18.48 -21.08
CA SER A 410 -16.01 -17.04 -21.06
C SER A 410 -14.59 -16.72 -20.58
N ASN A 411 -13.96 -17.63 -19.83
CA ASN A 411 -12.56 -17.58 -19.43
C ASN A 411 -11.86 -18.91 -19.77
N PRO A 412 -10.53 -18.93 -20.02
CA PRO A 412 -9.81 -20.14 -20.42
C PRO A 412 -9.86 -21.27 -19.39
N GLN A 413 -9.87 -20.91 -18.11
CA GLN A 413 -9.91 -21.77 -16.94
C GLN A 413 -11.29 -21.69 -16.25
N PRO A 414 -11.75 -22.72 -15.51
CA PRO A 414 -13.06 -22.72 -14.86
C PRO A 414 -13.25 -21.48 -13.95
N GLN A 415 -14.51 -21.14 -13.66
CA GLN A 415 -14.84 -19.95 -12.89
C GLN A 415 -15.97 -20.15 -11.88
N GLU A 416 -15.92 -19.41 -10.78
CA GLU A 416 -17.00 -19.21 -9.79
C GLU A 416 -17.43 -17.73 -9.86
N ILE A 417 -18.71 -17.43 -9.72
CA ILE A 417 -19.21 -16.04 -9.72
C ILE A 417 -20.22 -15.89 -8.58
N LEU A 418 -20.11 -14.81 -7.80
CA LEU A 418 -21.10 -14.42 -6.82
C LEU A 418 -21.45 -12.93 -6.97
N GLN A 419 -22.72 -12.67 -7.28
CA GLN A 419 -23.27 -11.35 -7.50
C GLN A 419 -24.31 -11.02 -6.41
N ILE A 420 -24.27 -9.81 -5.85
CA ILE A 420 -25.17 -9.30 -4.80
C ILE A 420 -25.94 -8.05 -5.23
N LEU A 421 -26.99 -7.73 -4.45
CA LEU A 421 -27.91 -6.62 -4.68
C LEU A 421 -28.04 -5.71 -3.43
N PRO A 422 -28.41 -4.42 -3.59
CA PRO A 422 -28.69 -3.48 -2.51
C PRO A 422 -29.69 -4.01 -1.47
N HIS A 423 -29.22 -4.24 -0.23
CA HIS A 423 -30.01 -4.85 0.84
C HIS A 423 -29.48 -4.46 2.24
N PRO A 424 -30.32 -4.31 3.28
CA PRO A 424 -29.87 -3.85 4.60
C PRO A 424 -28.83 -4.73 5.29
N VAL A 425 -28.76 -6.02 4.94
CA VAL A 425 -27.73 -6.95 5.47
C VAL A 425 -26.30 -6.57 5.07
N TRP A 426 -26.13 -5.68 4.09
CA TRP A 426 -24.84 -5.14 3.68
C TRP A 426 -24.49 -3.78 4.32
N SER A 427 -25.33 -3.26 5.23
CA SER A 427 -25.18 -1.94 5.86
C SER A 427 -23.89 -1.79 6.69
N GLU A 428 -23.54 -2.80 7.49
CA GLU A 428 -22.28 -2.86 8.25
C GLU A 428 -21.05 -2.97 7.34
N TYR A 429 -21.27 -3.35 6.08
CA TYR A 429 -20.28 -3.27 5.02
C TYR A 429 -20.37 -1.95 4.23
N GLY A 430 -21.10 -0.91 4.67
CA GLY A 430 -21.15 0.39 3.98
C GLY A 430 -21.71 0.36 2.54
N TYR A 431 -22.30 -0.76 2.12
CA TYR A 431 -22.90 -0.96 0.81
C TYR A 431 -24.31 -0.36 0.71
N PRO A 432 -24.86 -0.18 -0.51
CA PRO A 432 -26.26 0.16 -0.72
C PRO A 432 -27.19 -0.69 0.14
N THR A 433 -27.95 -0.03 1.00
CA THR A 433 -28.93 -0.68 1.88
C THR A 433 -30.30 -0.84 1.22
N LYS A 434 -30.53 -0.09 0.14
CA LYS A 434 -31.77 -0.02 -0.64
C LYS A 434 -31.41 0.21 -2.11
N LYS A 435 -32.22 -0.32 -3.02
CA LYS A 435 -32.12 -0.03 -4.45
C LYS A 435 -32.21 1.48 -4.72
N GLY A 436 -31.37 1.97 -5.63
CA GLY A 436 -31.32 3.39 -6.03
C GLY A 436 -30.48 4.31 -5.15
N GLN A 437 -30.02 3.86 -3.98
CA GLN A 437 -28.94 4.55 -3.28
C GLN A 437 -27.71 4.61 -4.20
N GLY A 438 -27.09 5.80 -4.34
CA GLY A 438 -25.93 6.10 -5.20
C GLY A 438 -26.07 5.76 -6.67
N TRP A 439 -27.30 5.79 -7.20
CA TRP A 439 -27.62 5.60 -8.62
C TRP A 439 -27.71 6.95 -9.37
N ILE A 440 -28.46 7.00 -10.48
CA ILE A 440 -28.64 8.20 -11.30
C ILE A 440 -29.20 9.35 -10.45
N GLY A 441 -28.51 10.49 -10.46
CA GLY A 441 -28.88 11.68 -9.69
C GLY A 441 -28.42 11.68 -8.22
N ASP A 442 -27.84 10.58 -7.72
CA ASP A 442 -27.24 10.46 -6.39
C ASP A 442 -25.71 10.25 -6.53
N PRO A 443 -24.92 11.33 -6.74
CA PRO A 443 -23.47 11.27 -6.94
C PRO A 443 -22.73 10.93 -5.63
N THR A 444 -22.90 9.69 -5.18
CA THR A 444 -22.47 9.21 -3.88
C THR A 444 -20.98 8.87 -3.88
N THR A 445 -20.30 9.28 -2.80
CA THR A 445 -18.96 8.77 -2.48
C THR A 445 -19.09 7.53 -1.60
N TRP A 446 -19.37 6.41 -2.27
CA TRP A 446 -19.50 5.05 -1.74
C TRP A 446 -18.39 4.64 -0.83
N GLU A 447 -18.61 3.71 0.12
CA GLU A 447 -17.63 3.39 1.17
C GLU A 447 -17.65 1.90 1.62
N LEU A 448 -17.43 0.99 0.67
CA LEU A 448 -17.98 -0.40 0.68
C LEU A 448 -17.03 -1.47 1.25
N ASP A 449 -17.32 -2.24 2.29
CA ASP A 449 -16.43 -3.20 3.00
C ASP A 449 -16.22 -4.52 2.25
N VAL A 450 -15.76 -4.42 1.01
CA VAL A 450 -15.83 -5.52 0.04
C VAL A 450 -15.05 -6.74 0.46
N GLY A 451 -13.89 -6.64 1.10
CA GLY A 451 -13.19 -7.76 1.70
C GLY A 451 -13.98 -8.40 2.85
N ARG A 452 -14.47 -7.61 3.82
CA ARG A 452 -15.34 -8.14 4.88
C ARG A 452 -16.56 -8.84 4.32
N LEU A 453 -17.12 -8.30 3.24
CA LEU A 453 -18.21 -8.91 2.50
C LEU A 453 -17.73 -10.19 1.76
N SER A 454 -16.74 -10.14 0.88
CA SER A 454 -16.17 -11.26 0.10
C SER A 454 -15.50 -12.34 0.93
N GLN A 455 -15.32 -12.12 2.24
CA GLN A 455 -15.03 -13.15 3.24
C GLN A 455 -16.31 -13.83 3.77
N SER A 456 -17.32 -13.05 4.14
CA SER A 456 -18.62 -13.52 4.65
C SER A 456 -19.45 -14.22 3.58
N LEU A 457 -19.27 -13.81 2.33
CA LEU A 457 -19.73 -14.47 1.12
C LEU A 457 -19.14 -15.88 1.01
N TYR A 458 -19.94 -16.80 0.45
CA TYR A 458 -19.53 -18.17 0.18
C TYR A 458 -18.71 -18.22 -1.11
N PHE A 459 -17.62 -18.98 -1.09
CA PHE A 459 -16.89 -19.44 -2.28
C PHE A 459 -16.50 -20.89 -2.05
N TYR A 460 -16.63 -21.72 -3.08
CA TYR A 460 -16.43 -23.15 -3.02
C TYR A 460 -14.96 -23.51 -2.74
N GLN A 461 -14.79 -24.54 -1.91
CA GLN A 461 -13.52 -25.15 -1.55
C GLN A 461 -13.73 -26.61 -1.14
N ASP A 462 -12.77 -27.48 -1.50
CA ASP A 462 -12.84 -28.91 -1.22
C ASP A 462 -12.74 -29.20 0.30
N PRO A 463 -13.61 -30.05 0.89
CA PRO A 463 -13.59 -30.40 2.30
C PRO A 463 -12.23 -30.94 2.79
N GLY A 464 -11.86 -30.58 4.02
CA GLY A 464 -10.60 -31.01 4.63
C GLY A 464 -9.34 -30.32 4.10
N THR A 465 -9.45 -29.47 3.08
CA THR A 465 -8.31 -28.68 2.56
C THR A 465 -8.07 -27.40 3.37
N ALA A 466 -6.83 -26.89 3.34
CA ALA A 466 -6.46 -25.70 4.10
C ALA A 466 -7.17 -24.46 3.51
N PRO A 467 -7.88 -23.63 4.31
CA PRO A 467 -8.70 -22.54 3.80
C PRO A 467 -7.98 -21.66 2.78
N ALA A 468 -8.62 -21.49 1.62
CA ALA A 468 -8.11 -20.67 0.56
C ALA A 468 -7.81 -19.29 1.11
N LYS A 469 -6.55 -18.86 0.95
CA LYS A 469 -6.25 -17.43 1.01
C LYS A 469 -6.93 -16.83 -0.19
N ARG A 470 -8.18 -16.41 0.03
CA ARG A 470 -8.95 -15.54 -0.84
C ARG A 470 -8.19 -14.23 -0.87
N LYS A 471 -7.09 -14.25 -1.60
CA LYS A 471 -6.38 -13.08 -2.03
C LYS A 471 -7.29 -12.38 -3.00
N TRP A 472 -7.10 -11.08 -3.13
CA TRP A 472 -7.96 -10.36 -3.99
C TRP A 472 -7.23 -9.32 -4.91
N SER A 473 -6.24 -9.49 -5.94
CA SER A 473 -5.96 -9.36 -7.55
C SER A 473 -6.56 -8.60 -8.90
N SER A 474 -7.74 -8.83 -9.61
CA SER A 474 -8.45 -7.83 -10.51
C SER A 474 -9.88 -7.26 -10.10
N ILE A 475 -10.05 -5.94 -9.76
CA ILE A 475 -11.21 -5.23 -9.05
C ILE A 475 -11.51 -3.94 -9.81
N ASP A 476 -12.78 -3.76 -10.14
CA ASP A 476 -13.24 -2.97 -11.26
C ASP A 476 -14.47 -2.11 -10.90
N LEU A 477 -14.71 -1.06 -11.69
CA LEU A 477 -15.97 -0.32 -11.70
C LEU A 477 -16.38 -0.01 -13.14
N GLY A 478 -17.65 -0.20 -13.46
CA GLY A 478 -18.21 0.12 -14.76
C GLY A 478 -19.51 -0.62 -14.99
N THR A 479 -19.77 -1.00 -16.24
CA THR A 479 -20.97 -1.77 -16.57
C THR A 479 -20.71 -2.79 -17.65
N GLU A 480 -21.39 -3.91 -17.49
CA GLU A 480 -21.74 -4.83 -18.56
C GLU A 480 -23.15 -4.47 -19.05
N ILE A 481 -23.32 -4.32 -20.35
CA ILE A 481 -24.66 -4.27 -20.98
C ILE A 481 -24.91 -5.68 -21.50
N PHE A 482 -25.75 -6.45 -20.80
CA PHE A 482 -25.89 -7.88 -21.01
C PHE A 482 -26.92 -8.18 -22.11
N ARG A 483 -26.43 -8.32 -23.34
CA ARG A 483 -27.21 -8.79 -24.52
C ARG A 483 -28.39 -7.86 -24.90
N ASP A 484 -28.20 -6.55 -24.71
CA ASP A 484 -29.20 -5.51 -25.00
C ASP A 484 -28.60 -4.45 -25.96
N ALA A 485 -29.28 -4.19 -27.07
CA ALA A 485 -28.72 -3.51 -28.24
C ALA A 485 -29.13 -2.03 -28.34
N ASN A 486 -28.19 -1.15 -28.72
CA ASN A 486 -28.36 0.30 -28.84
C ASN A 486 -28.57 1.04 -27.50
N GLN A 487 -28.40 0.35 -26.38
CA GLN A 487 -28.37 0.97 -25.05
C GLN A 487 -27.15 1.89 -24.91
N VAL A 488 -27.26 2.88 -24.03
CA VAL A 488 -26.14 3.75 -23.64
C VAL A 488 -26.02 3.75 -22.13
N ALA A 489 -24.81 3.51 -21.63
CA ALA A 489 -24.43 3.84 -20.27
C ALA A 489 -23.42 4.99 -20.28
N GLU A 490 -23.65 5.97 -19.42
CA GLU A 490 -22.80 7.13 -19.23
C GLU A 490 -22.55 7.31 -17.73
N TRP A 491 -21.30 7.47 -17.31
CA TRP A 491 -21.01 7.81 -15.94
C TRP A 491 -19.76 8.67 -15.83
N THR A 492 -19.74 9.46 -14.77
CA THR A 492 -18.51 10.04 -14.27
C THR A 492 -18.09 9.33 -12.99
N ASN A 493 -16.91 8.72 -12.98
CA ASN A 493 -16.31 8.33 -11.72
C ASN A 493 -15.32 9.43 -11.29
N LYS A 494 -15.56 10.01 -10.11
CA LYS A 494 -14.50 10.64 -9.30
C LYS A 494 -14.13 9.74 -8.11
N CYS A 495 -14.07 8.45 -8.37
CA CYS A 495 -13.57 7.39 -7.50
C CYS A 495 -12.39 7.89 -6.65
N GLN A 496 -12.41 7.70 -5.27
CA GLN A 496 -11.77 8.26 -3.91
C GLN A 496 -11.95 6.81 -2.99
N ARG A 497 -11.63 6.46 -1.67
CA ARG A 497 -10.85 5.28 -1.01
C ARG A 497 -11.05 3.69 -1.01
N PHE A 498 -10.24 2.86 -1.74
CA PHE A 498 -9.71 1.53 -1.26
C PHE A 498 -8.26 1.55 -0.70
N ARG A 499 -7.95 0.55 0.16
CA ARG A 499 -6.98 0.45 1.31
C ARG A 499 -6.65 -1.06 1.65
N LYS A 500 -5.95 -1.48 2.75
CA LYS A 500 -5.83 -2.89 3.29
C LYS A 500 -5.77 -3.03 4.84
N ILE A 501 -6.65 -3.81 5.48
CA ILE A 501 -6.68 -4.08 6.95
C ILE A 501 -5.76 -5.26 7.46
N CYS A 502 -5.55 -5.54 8.77
CA CYS A 502 -4.90 -6.76 9.38
C CYS A 502 -4.84 -6.78 10.97
N SER A 503 -4.50 -7.89 11.71
CA SER A 503 -4.22 -7.82 13.20
C SER A 503 -3.33 -8.84 13.99
N TYR A 504 -2.86 -8.46 15.22
CA TYR A 504 -2.42 -9.23 16.43
C TYR A 504 -2.51 -8.42 17.79
N LYS A 505 -2.39 -9.10 18.98
CA LYS A 505 -2.49 -8.69 20.45
C LYS A 505 -3.76 -9.18 21.22
N CYS A 506 -4.22 -10.44 21.18
CA CYS A 506 -5.38 -10.91 21.98
C CYS A 506 -5.22 -12.29 22.63
N GLU A 507 -3.98 -12.76 22.73
CA GLU A 507 -3.66 -14.12 23.21
C GLU A 507 -3.27 -14.20 24.69
N TYR A 508 -3.77 -13.28 25.54
CA TYR A 508 -3.45 -13.25 26.99
C TYR A 508 -4.67 -13.09 27.92
N GLY A 509 -5.87 -13.48 27.46
CA GLY A 509 -7.12 -13.39 28.23
C GLY A 509 -7.67 -14.71 28.81
N ASN A 510 -7.09 -15.87 28.49
CA ASN A 510 -7.72 -17.17 28.75
C ASN A 510 -7.21 -17.88 30.04
N PRO A 511 -8.06 -18.18 31.04
CA PRO A 511 -7.66 -18.86 32.28
C PRO A 511 -7.14 -20.30 32.13
N TRP A 512 -7.49 -21.02 31.05
CA TRP A 512 -7.39 -22.48 30.98
C TRP A 512 -5.97 -23.04 30.82
N PHE A 513 -4.96 -22.23 30.50
CA PHE A 513 -3.62 -22.69 30.12
C PHE A 513 -2.55 -22.73 31.25
N ARG A 514 -2.94 -22.61 32.52
CA ARG A 514 -1.96 -22.56 33.64
C ARG A 514 -1.30 -23.90 34.02
N ALA A 515 -1.85 -25.05 33.63
CA ALA A 515 -1.38 -26.35 34.14
C ALA A 515 -0.09 -26.90 33.49
N GLY A 516 0.02 -26.87 32.15
CA GLY A 516 1.05 -27.65 31.44
C GLY A 516 2.50 -27.16 31.60
N LYS A 517 2.71 -25.84 31.71
CA LYS A 517 4.06 -25.23 31.59
C LYS A 517 5.04 -25.65 32.69
N LYS A 518 4.55 -26.03 33.87
CA LYS A 518 5.38 -26.45 35.02
C LYS A 518 5.96 -27.87 34.88
N HIS A 519 5.36 -28.72 34.04
CA HIS A 519 5.85 -30.08 33.77
C HIS A 519 6.93 -30.10 32.66
N TRP A 520 6.82 -29.18 31.68
CA TRP A 520 7.76 -29.09 30.56
C TRP A 520 9.13 -28.53 30.97
N LEU A 521 9.17 -27.40 31.70
CA LEU A 521 10.43 -26.79 32.15
C LEU A 521 11.26 -27.73 33.06
N LYS A 522 10.61 -28.49 33.94
CA LYS A 522 11.28 -29.45 34.84
C LYS A 522 11.96 -30.62 34.09
N ASN A 523 11.53 -30.91 32.86
CA ASN A 523 12.17 -31.88 31.96
C ASN A 523 13.33 -31.30 31.13
N ILE A 524 13.47 -29.97 31.08
CA ILE A 524 14.57 -29.28 30.41
C ILE A 524 15.70 -29.01 31.40
N GLU A 525 15.40 -28.54 32.60
CA GLU A 525 16.40 -28.35 33.67
C GLU A 525 17.12 -29.66 34.00
N SER A 526 16.40 -30.79 34.12
CA SER A 526 17.01 -32.10 34.37
C SER A 526 17.92 -32.59 33.23
N ARG A 527 17.69 -32.16 31.99
CA ARG A 527 18.54 -32.51 30.83
C ARG A 527 19.74 -31.58 30.67
N ILE A 528 19.60 -30.30 31.03
CA ILE A 528 20.70 -29.31 31.02
C ILE A 528 21.66 -29.52 32.19
N GLN A 529 21.18 -30.02 33.33
CA GLN A 529 22.06 -30.42 34.44
C GLN A 529 22.90 -31.64 34.05
N LEU A 530 22.28 -32.68 33.47
CA LEU A 530 22.97 -33.91 33.02
C LEU A 530 24.07 -33.66 31.99
N SER A 531 23.95 -32.62 31.15
CA SER A 531 24.97 -32.32 30.13
C SER A 531 26.17 -31.53 30.65
N LYS A 532 26.19 -31.12 31.93
CA LYS A 532 27.29 -30.32 32.52
C LYS A 532 28.20 -31.11 33.46
N GLU A 533 27.79 -32.29 33.89
CA GLU A 533 28.57 -33.16 34.77
C GLU A 533 29.41 -34.21 34.01
N ILE A 534 29.43 -34.15 32.67
CA ILE A 534 30.09 -35.13 31.79
C ILE A 534 31.49 -34.67 31.30
N GLU A 535 31.82 -33.37 31.37
CA GLU A 535 33.11 -32.83 30.89
C GLU A 535 34.23 -32.79 31.96
N GLN A 536 34.03 -33.33 33.17
CA GLN A 536 35.08 -33.43 34.20
C GLN A 536 35.20 -34.86 34.76
N SER A 537 36.31 -35.50 34.41
CA SER A 537 36.63 -36.93 34.57
C SER A 537 37.51 -37.20 35.81
N PRO A 538 37.57 -38.40 36.41
CA PRO A 538 36.60 -39.52 36.46
C PRO A 538 36.37 -40.11 37.89
N THR A 539 35.59 -41.21 37.96
CA THR A 539 35.58 -42.29 39.00
C THR A 539 34.67 -42.19 40.24
N ARG A 540 34.11 -43.36 40.61
CA ARG A 540 33.51 -43.77 41.92
C ARG A 540 32.07 -43.33 42.30
N LEU A 541 31.10 -43.96 41.64
CA LEU A 541 30.12 -44.91 42.22
C LEU A 541 29.37 -44.62 43.56
N ARG A 542 28.02 -44.75 43.44
CA ARG A 542 27.05 -45.51 44.29
C ARG A 542 26.12 -44.80 45.31
N ASN A 543 24.82 -44.97 45.00
CA ASN A 543 23.70 -45.46 45.85
C ASN A 543 22.65 -44.49 46.44
N ALA A 544 21.39 -44.83 46.13
CA ALA A 544 20.19 -44.84 47.01
C ALA A 544 19.56 -43.50 47.48
N TYR A 545 18.28 -43.41 47.86
CA TYR A 545 17.00 -44.03 47.38
C TYR A 545 15.83 -43.37 48.18
N LEU A 546 14.60 -43.35 47.63
CA LEU A 546 13.31 -43.05 48.31
C LEU A 546 13.07 -41.59 48.82
N GLY A 547 11.79 -41.25 49.04
CA GLY A 547 11.32 -40.00 49.66
C GLY A 547 10.16 -39.32 48.91
N SER A 548 9.11 -38.89 49.63
CA SER A 548 7.87 -38.33 49.06
C SER A 548 7.30 -37.14 49.86
N GLU A 549 6.35 -36.42 49.25
CA GLU A 549 5.46 -35.37 49.83
C GLU A 549 6.08 -33.98 50.17
N GLY A 550 5.21 -32.96 50.39
CA GLY A 550 5.56 -31.74 51.15
C GLY A 550 5.59 -30.35 50.45
N ILE A 551 4.41 -29.79 50.14
CA ILE A 551 3.94 -28.38 50.38
C ILE A 551 4.96 -27.19 50.43
N GLU A 552 4.66 -26.11 49.66
CA GLU A 552 5.12 -24.70 49.76
C GLU A 552 6.66 -24.42 49.76
N GLY A 553 7.21 -23.20 49.67
CA GLY A 553 6.70 -21.83 49.44
C GLY A 553 7.86 -20.80 49.48
N ASN A 554 7.66 -19.58 48.97
CA ASN A 554 8.50 -18.38 49.21
C ASN A 554 10.05 -18.45 49.04
N LYS A 555 10.57 -18.28 47.80
CA LYS A 555 11.93 -17.72 47.58
C LYS A 555 12.01 -16.78 46.36
N LEU A 556 11.67 -15.50 46.54
CA LEU A 556 12.02 -14.40 45.61
C LEU A 556 12.50 -13.11 46.31
N ILE A 557 12.92 -13.19 47.57
CA ILE A 557 13.38 -12.03 48.37
C ILE A 557 14.92 -11.98 48.48
N ALA A 558 15.60 -13.12 48.35
CA ALA A 558 17.03 -13.25 48.64
C ALA A 558 17.97 -12.49 47.69
N VAL A 559 17.58 -12.26 46.42
CA VAL A 559 18.46 -11.64 45.41
C VAL A 559 18.53 -10.11 45.57
N SER A 560 17.40 -9.47 45.91
CA SER A 560 17.35 -8.01 46.11
C SER A 560 18.10 -7.57 47.37
N ALA A 561 18.09 -8.39 48.43
CA ALA A 561 18.79 -8.12 49.67
C ALA A 561 20.32 -8.00 49.47
N THR A 562 20.93 -8.92 48.70
CA THR A 562 22.38 -8.92 48.46
C THR A 562 22.85 -7.67 47.71
N LEU A 563 22.05 -7.18 46.76
CA LEU A 563 22.36 -5.95 46.00
C LEU A 563 22.25 -4.69 46.87
N LEU A 564 21.29 -4.66 47.78
CA LEU A 564 21.11 -3.56 48.74
C LEU A 564 22.26 -3.49 49.75
N ILE A 565 22.65 -4.63 50.34
CA ILE A 565 23.76 -4.73 51.30
C ILE A 565 25.08 -4.27 50.66
N ALA A 566 25.39 -4.74 49.44
CA ALA A 566 26.60 -4.36 48.70
C ALA A 566 26.64 -2.87 48.29
N THR A 567 25.49 -2.18 48.33
CA THR A 567 25.39 -0.74 48.06
C THR A 567 25.56 0.08 49.35
N ILE A 568 24.96 -0.36 50.46
CA ILE A 568 25.09 0.29 51.78
C ILE A 568 26.55 0.25 52.26
N ASP A 569 27.23 -0.89 52.12
CA ASP A 569 28.62 -1.04 52.58
C ASP A 569 29.63 -0.18 51.79
N LYS A 570 29.25 0.38 50.64
CA LYS A 570 30.06 1.36 49.89
C LYS A 570 29.80 2.83 50.26
N LEU A 571 28.75 3.11 51.03
CA LEU A 571 28.31 4.48 51.35
C LEU A 571 28.58 4.88 52.81
N LEU A 572 28.80 3.93 53.71
CA LEU A 572 29.13 4.21 55.12
C LEU A 572 30.60 4.66 55.28
N THR A 573 30.81 5.85 55.85
CA THR A 573 32.15 6.36 56.17
C THR A 573 32.75 5.59 57.35
N ARG A 574 34.03 5.84 57.65
CA ARG A 574 34.70 5.21 58.80
C ARG A 574 34.07 5.62 60.14
N HIS A 575 33.49 6.82 60.25
CA HIS A 575 32.85 7.29 61.47
C HIS A 575 31.51 6.59 61.74
N ASP A 576 30.70 6.37 60.70
CA ASP A 576 29.40 5.70 60.81
C ASP A 576 29.54 4.25 61.31
N ARG A 577 30.63 3.57 60.91
CA ARG A 577 30.96 2.19 61.29
C ARG A 577 31.45 2.05 62.74
N GLU A 578 31.99 3.11 63.33
CA GLU A 578 32.39 3.13 64.75
C GLU A 578 31.15 3.33 65.63
N ASN A 579 30.30 4.30 65.26
CA ASN A 579 29.05 4.59 65.99
C ASN A 579 28.08 3.39 65.99
N LEU A 580 27.98 2.66 64.86
CA LEU A 580 27.18 1.41 64.78
C LEU A 580 27.73 0.25 65.64
N LYS A 581 28.96 0.34 66.17
CA LYS A 581 29.52 -0.66 67.10
C LYS A 581 29.39 -0.27 68.57
N GLN A 582 29.15 0.99 68.88
CA GLN A 582 28.94 1.47 70.25
C GLN A 582 27.46 1.83 70.43
N GLY A 583 26.63 0.83 70.74
CA GLY A 583 25.20 1.02 70.97
C GLY A 583 24.90 1.93 72.15
N GLN A 584 24.71 3.23 71.89
CA GLN A 584 24.24 4.22 72.87
C GLN A 584 22.84 4.72 72.49
N ASN A 585 21.96 4.76 73.49
CA ASN A 585 20.56 5.14 73.32
C ASN A 585 20.43 6.67 73.16
N GLY A 586 20.14 7.14 71.95
CA GLY A 586 19.80 8.53 71.66
C GLY A 586 18.58 8.64 70.75
N THR A 587 17.41 8.94 71.31
CA THR A 587 16.15 9.07 70.53
C THR A 587 16.18 10.18 69.48
N GLY A 588 17.10 11.15 69.60
CA GLY A 588 17.35 12.16 68.56
C GLY A 588 18.17 11.66 67.35
N GLN A 589 18.98 10.61 67.49
CA GLN A 589 19.82 10.10 66.40
C GLN A 589 19.08 9.15 65.46
N VAL A 590 18.05 8.44 65.95
CA VAL A 590 17.16 7.64 65.09
C VAL A 590 16.45 8.53 64.08
N VAL A 591 15.99 9.71 64.51
CA VAL A 591 15.35 10.70 63.63
C VAL A 591 16.31 11.25 62.58
N ASP A 592 17.59 11.47 62.91
CA ASP A 592 18.62 11.90 61.95
C ASP A 592 19.00 10.77 60.96
N PHE A 593 19.04 9.52 61.41
CA PHE A 593 19.26 8.37 60.51
C PHE A 593 18.07 8.14 59.58
N GLU A 594 16.82 8.25 60.07
CA GLU A 594 15.63 8.20 59.21
C GLU A 594 15.52 9.43 58.30
N LEU A 595 15.86 10.65 58.74
CA LEU A 595 15.94 11.82 57.86
C LEU A 595 17.03 11.66 56.79
N LYS A 596 18.14 10.98 57.08
CA LYS A 596 19.15 10.61 56.08
C LYS A 596 18.68 9.49 55.15
N LEU A 597 17.90 8.52 55.64
CA LEU A 597 17.35 7.45 54.80
C LEU A 597 16.21 7.96 53.90
N ILE A 598 15.35 8.84 54.43
CA ILE A 598 14.36 9.63 53.69
C ILE A 598 15.07 10.58 52.73
N GLY A 599 16.16 11.23 53.13
CA GLY A 599 16.98 12.08 52.27
C GLY A 599 17.66 11.32 51.13
N ILE A 600 18.15 10.10 51.38
CA ILE A 600 18.76 9.22 50.37
C ILE A 600 17.69 8.62 49.45
N THR A 601 16.56 8.17 49.98
CA THR A 601 15.45 7.68 49.15
C THR A 601 14.77 8.80 48.37
N ALA A 602 14.67 10.02 48.92
CA ALA A 602 14.24 11.21 48.20
C ALA A 602 15.28 11.67 47.18
N TYR A 603 16.59 11.55 47.43
CA TYR A 603 17.65 11.88 46.46
C TYR A 603 17.77 10.84 45.34
N LEU A 604 17.55 9.54 45.63
CA LEU A 604 17.41 8.52 44.58
C LEU A 604 16.10 8.70 43.81
N SER A 605 14.97 8.92 44.49
CA SER A 605 13.69 9.18 43.83
C SER A 605 13.72 10.47 43.02
N CYS A 606 14.44 11.51 43.49
CA CYS A 606 14.66 12.75 42.76
C CYS A 606 15.74 12.61 41.68
N LYS A 607 16.69 11.66 41.74
CA LYS A 607 17.54 11.32 40.59
C LYS A 607 16.88 10.39 39.57
N ILE A 608 15.85 9.65 39.97
CA ILE A 608 14.99 8.88 39.08
C ILE A 608 13.96 9.83 38.43
N MET A 609 13.36 10.74 39.21
CA MET A 609 12.44 11.76 38.71
C MET A 609 13.15 12.88 37.93
N ALA A 610 14.30 13.41 38.33
CA ALA A 610 15.03 14.42 37.53
C ALA A 610 15.71 13.81 36.28
N ARG A 611 15.85 12.48 36.19
CA ARG A 611 16.11 11.79 34.91
C ARG A 611 14.85 11.57 34.06
N GLY A 612 13.69 12.07 34.50
CA GLY A 612 12.44 12.11 33.75
C GLY A 612 11.69 13.44 33.83
N LEU A 613 12.26 14.49 34.45
CA LEU A 613 11.61 15.80 34.72
C LEU A 613 12.57 17.00 34.65
N ASP A 614 13.83 16.83 34.25
CA ASP A 614 14.69 17.97 33.86
C ASP A 614 15.42 17.70 32.52
N GLY A 615 14.67 17.06 31.61
CA GLY A 615 14.84 17.26 30.18
C GLY A 615 13.90 18.37 29.74
N ASN A 616 14.42 19.59 29.56
CA ASN A 616 13.78 20.54 28.63
C ASN A 616 14.04 20.01 27.21
N ASP A 617 13.28 18.96 26.84
CA ASP A 617 13.66 17.95 25.83
C ASP A 617 14.12 18.60 24.54
N GLN A 618 15.44 18.77 24.43
CA GLN A 618 16.05 19.63 23.43
C GLN A 618 16.21 18.84 22.14
N TYR A 619 15.09 18.61 21.46
CA TYR A 619 15.06 17.83 20.23
C TYR A 619 16.09 18.33 19.22
N ILE A 620 16.91 17.40 18.73
CA ILE A 620 17.84 17.61 17.63
C ILE A 620 17.31 16.93 16.37
N SER A 621 17.65 17.49 15.21
CA SER A 621 17.35 16.86 13.93
C SER A 621 18.12 15.54 13.76
N ALA A 622 17.38 14.48 13.50
CA ALA A 622 17.86 13.21 13.00
C ALA A 622 18.17 13.25 11.50
N VAL A 623 17.64 14.25 10.75
CA VAL A 623 17.94 14.48 9.33
C VAL A 623 19.17 15.38 9.15
N GLY A 624 19.84 15.23 8.02
CA GLY A 624 20.97 16.08 7.62
C GLY A 624 20.62 17.48 7.12
N ASP A 625 19.38 17.70 6.68
CA ASP A 625 18.87 18.97 6.14
C ASP A 625 17.61 19.43 6.91
N PRO A 626 17.77 19.97 8.14
CA PRO A 626 16.65 20.21 9.05
C PRO A 626 15.69 21.27 8.51
N GLY A 627 14.41 20.93 8.40
CA GLY A 627 13.40 21.80 7.80
C GLY A 627 13.61 22.06 6.30
N MET A 628 14.43 21.26 5.62
CA MET A 628 14.83 21.46 4.22
C MET A 628 15.50 22.83 3.96
N ARG A 629 16.35 23.30 4.89
CA ARG A 629 16.86 24.69 4.87
C ARG A 629 18.20 24.90 4.17
N ARG A 630 18.92 23.84 3.79
CA ARG A 630 20.21 23.96 3.10
C ARG A 630 20.05 24.59 1.69
N ASP A 631 20.95 25.49 1.29
CA ASP A 631 20.92 26.12 -0.05
C ASP A 631 21.40 25.18 -1.16
N GLY A 632 22.39 24.33 -0.89
CA GLY A 632 22.77 23.23 -1.78
C GLY A 632 21.88 22.02 -1.55
N LEU A 633 21.21 21.50 -2.59
CA LEU A 633 20.33 20.34 -2.45
C LEU A 633 21.12 19.03 -2.41
N ARG A 634 20.50 18.03 -1.79
CA ARG A 634 20.79 16.61 -2.02
C ARG A 634 19.49 15.83 -2.15
N VAL A 635 19.23 15.33 -3.34
CA VAL A 635 18.06 14.50 -3.59
C VAL A 635 18.42 13.38 -4.55
N ALA A 636 18.18 12.14 -4.11
CA ALA A 636 18.18 11.00 -5.00
C ALA A 636 16.75 10.66 -5.35
N ILE A 637 16.60 10.18 -6.56
CA ILE A 637 15.49 9.36 -7.00
C ILE A 637 16.04 7.93 -7.05
N GLU A 638 15.59 7.11 -6.12
CA GLU A 638 15.52 5.69 -6.42
C GLU A 638 14.30 5.45 -7.29
N ALA A 639 14.34 4.49 -8.20
CA ALA A 639 13.21 4.20 -9.06
C ALA A 639 13.18 2.69 -9.34
N TRP A 640 12.91 1.95 -8.26
CA TRP A 640 13.16 0.52 -8.22
C TRP A 640 11.92 -0.31 -8.47
N ASN A 641 12.04 -1.58 -8.18
CA ASN A 641 10.97 -2.51 -8.34
C ASN A 641 10.72 -3.33 -7.03
N GLN A 642 9.54 -3.93 -6.83
CA GLN A 642 9.19 -4.89 -5.77
C GLN A 642 9.87 -6.19 -5.91
N CYS A 643 9.56 -7.02 -4.90
CA CYS A 643 10.01 -8.37 -4.69
C CYS A 643 11.54 -8.36 -4.57
N ASN A 644 12.06 -7.13 -4.43
CA ASN A 644 12.98 -6.41 -5.32
C ASN A 644 13.51 -7.24 -6.54
N GLU A 645 14.55 -6.81 -7.24
CA GLU A 645 15.38 -7.72 -8.07
C GLU A 645 14.80 -8.22 -9.41
N VAL A 646 14.46 -7.32 -10.31
CA VAL A 646 13.62 -7.65 -11.47
C VAL A 646 13.92 -6.89 -12.76
N GLY A 647 15.04 -6.18 -12.81
CA GLY A 647 15.52 -5.49 -14.02
C GLY A 647 15.89 -6.43 -15.18
N GLU A 648 15.79 -7.75 -15.05
CA GLU A 648 15.80 -8.69 -16.18
C GLU A 648 14.64 -8.48 -17.17
N GLU A 649 13.56 -7.80 -16.77
CA GLU A 649 12.54 -7.27 -17.69
C GLU A 649 12.92 -5.91 -18.33
N ALA A 650 13.94 -5.27 -17.77
CA ALA A 650 14.50 -3.99 -18.15
C ALA A 650 15.91 -4.05 -18.79
N PRO A 651 16.37 -5.11 -19.49
CA PRO A 651 17.80 -5.38 -19.69
C PRO A 651 18.52 -4.40 -20.64
N LYS A 652 17.82 -3.42 -21.20
CA LYS A 652 18.35 -2.33 -22.04
C LYS A 652 18.20 -0.95 -21.39
N MET A 653 17.70 -0.89 -20.16
CA MET A 653 17.50 0.33 -19.40
C MET A 653 18.79 0.82 -18.74
N GLY A 654 18.88 2.14 -18.58
CA GLY A 654 19.80 2.73 -17.62
C GLY A 654 19.32 2.43 -16.20
N SER A 655 20.26 2.14 -15.29
CA SER A 655 19.91 1.77 -13.92
C SER A 655 19.17 2.90 -13.21
N PRO A 656 18.17 2.61 -12.36
CA PRO A 656 17.10 3.56 -12.12
C PRO A 656 17.27 4.28 -10.77
N ARG A 657 18.50 4.30 -10.25
CA ARG A 657 18.91 5.27 -9.23
C ARG A 657 19.53 6.46 -9.99
N ALA A 658 19.10 7.68 -9.69
CA ALA A 658 19.71 8.92 -10.17
C ALA A 658 19.70 9.98 -9.04
N ALA A 659 20.49 11.05 -9.17
CA ALA A 659 20.55 12.08 -8.12
C ALA A 659 20.89 13.49 -8.65
N ASP A 660 20.32 14.50 -7.99
CA ASP A 660 20.78 15.90 -8.06
C ASP A 660 21.37 16.29 -6.71
N CYS A 661 22.66 16.57 -6.74
CA CYS A 661 23.45 16.85 -5.56
C CYS A 661 24.42 17.96 -5.90
N PHE A 662 24.14 19.17 -5.42
CA PHE A 662 24.97 20.34 -5.71
C PHE A 662 25.20 21.19 -4.48
N ASP A 663 26.33 21.90 -4.45
CA ASP A 663 26.57 22.95 -3.48
C ASP A 663 26.50 24.32 -4.16
N VAL A 664 25.93 25.31 -3.46
CA VAL A 664 25.97 26.72 -3.91
C VAL A 664 27.34 27.28 -3.55
N GLN A 665 28.15 27.53 -4.57
CA GLN A 665 29.46 28.16 -4.45
C GLN A 665 29.32 29.66 -4.69
N ASN A 666 29.26 30.45 -3.63
CA ASN A 666 29.47 31.89 -3.72
C ASN A 666 30.93 32.13 -4.13
N LYS A 667 31.18 32.75 -5.29
CA LYS A 667 32.51 33.30 -5.60
C LYS A 667 32.79 34.44 -4.62
N GLY A 668 33.67 34.19 -3.66
CA GLY A 668 34.03 35.17 -2.63
C GLY A 668 34.56 36.47 -3.24
N SER A 669 33.80 37.56 -3.06
CA SER A 669 34.22 38.97 -3.14
C SER A 669 35.39 39.28 -4.08
N SER A 670 35.25 38.88 -5.34
CA SER A 670 36.17 39.18 -6.44
C SER A 670 35.36 39.94 -7.49
N GLN A 671 35.84 41.13 -7.88
CA GLN A 671 34.98 42.19 -8.40
C GLN A 671 34.43 41.91 -9.82
N GLN A 672 33.29 42.53 -10.15
CA GLN A 672 32.73 42.69 -11.52
C GLN A 672 32.17 41.46 -12.27
N GLN A 673 31.38 40.58 -11.62
CA GLN A 673 30.42 39.72 -12.36
C GLN A 673 29.02 39.73 -11.69
N GLN A 674 27.96 39.98 -12.47
CA GLN A 674 26.59 40.26 -11.99
C GLN A 674 25.79 39.03 -11.49
N ASN A 675 26.41 37.86 -11.35
CA ASN A 675 25.85 36.72 -10.61
C ASN A 675 26.99 36.00 -9.87
N PRO A 676 27.16 36.23 -8.55
CA PRO A 676 28.30 35.69 -7.80
C PRO A 676 28.17 34.20 -7.43
N ASN A 677 26.96 33.63 -7.50
CA ASN A 677 26.68 32.30 -6.99
C ASN A 677 26.61 31.28 -8.13
N ARG A 678 27.48 30.26 -8.09
CA ARG A 678 27.51 29.15 -9.06
C ARG A 678 27.08 27.85 -8.40
N LEU A 679 26.34 27.02 -9.12
CA LEU A 679 26.01 25.66 -8.65
C LEU A 679 27.12 24.68 -9.05
N LEU A 680 27.56 23.86 -8.09
CA LEU A 680 28.56 22.81 -8.29
C LEU A 680 27.87 21.45 -8.12
N HIS A 681 27.32 20.91 -9.22
CA HIS A 681 26.76 19.56 -9.22
C HIS A 681 27.88 18.52 -9.08
N LYS A 682 27.66 17.53 -8.22
CA LYS A 682 28.57 16.40 -7.94
C LYS A 682 28.24 15.14 -8.73
N VAL A 683 27.02 15.08 -9.28
CA VAL A 683 26.49 13.98 -10.09
C VAL A 683 26.22 14.51 -11.49
N THR A 684 26.86 13.94 -12.49
CA THR A 684 26.75 14.36 -13.89
C THR A 684 25.69 13.55 -14.65
N GLU A 685 25.35 14.00 -15.85
CA GLU A 685 24.35 13.33 -16.69
C GLU A 685 24.85 11.93 -17.14
N GLU A 686 26.17 11.74 -17.22
CA GLU A 686 26.82 10.45 -17.46
C GLU A 686 26.65 9.51 -16.26
N ASP A 687 26.77 10.00 -15.02
CA ASP A 687 26.53 9.22 -13.79
C ASP A 687 25.08 8.73 -13.75
N ASN A 688 24.14 9.63 -14.01
CA ASN A 688 22.71 9.31 -14.06
C ASN A 688 22.40 8.33 -15.21
N LYS A 689 23.17 8.37 -16.31
CA LYS A 689 23.09 7.41 -17.44
C LYS A 689 23.94 6.13 -17.28
N LEU A 690 24.50 5.83 -16.10
CA LEU A 690 25.10 4.53 -15.81
C LEU A 690 24.03 3.42 -15.79
N GLY A 691 24.38 2.25 -16.33
CA GLY A 691 23.51 1.10 -16.55
C GLY A 691 24.31 -0.12 -17.03
N ILE A 692 23.64 -1.27 -17.15
CA ILE A 692 24.25 -2.58 -17.39
C ILE A 692 25.31 -2.59 -18.51
N GLY A 693 26.39 -3.32 -18.27
CA GLY A 693 27.57 -3.36 -19.15
C GLY A 693 28.52 -2.15 -19.03
N LYS A 694 28.14 -1.04 -18.39
CA LYS A 694 29.05 0.09 -18.10
C LYS A 694 29.67 -0.06 -16.71
N SER A 695 30.98 -0.17 -16.61
CA SER A 695 31.68 -0.19 -15.33
C SER A 695 31.75 1.20 -14.67
N PHE A 696 31.72 1.25 -13.33
CA PHE A 696 31.99 2.44 -12.53
C PHE A 696 32.77 2.09 -11.25
N PRO A 697 33.44 3.04 -10.58
CA PRO A 697 34.22 2.77 -9.38
C PRO A 697 33.38 2.16 -8.24
N GLY A 698 33.72 0.94 -7.85
CA GLY A 698 33.01 0.18 -6.80
C GLY A 698 32.03 -0.88 -7.30
N LEU A 699 31.71 -0.92 -8.61
CA LEU A 699 30.86 -1.95 -9.20
C LEU A 699 31.54 -3.34 -9.13
N THR A 700 30.80 -4.36 -8.71
CA THR A 700 31.27 -5.75 -8.63
C THR A 700 31.16 -6.48 -9.97
N LYS A 701 31.97 -7.54 -10.16
CA LYS A 701 31.94 -8.34 -11.40
C LYS A 701 30.58 -8.97 -11.71
N PRO A 702 29.80 -9.51 -10.74
CA PRO A 702 28.44 -9.99 -10.99
C PRO A 702 27.48 -8.86 -11.37
N ALA A 703 27.57 -7.71 -10.68
CA ALA A 703 26.69 -6.57 -10.92
C ALA A 703 26.81 -6.01 -12.34
N LEU A 704 27.98 -6.09 -12.99
CA LEU A 704 28.16 -5.67 -14.40
C LEU A 704 27.15 -6.30 -15.38
N HIS A 705 26.60 -7.47 -15.04
CA HIS A 705 25.65 -8.23 -15.86
C HIS A 705 24.34 -8.59 -15.13
N ASN A 706 24.15 -8.18 -13.87
CA ASN A 706 22.92 -8.35 -13.11
C ASN A 706 22.33 -6.98 -12.78
N VAL A 707 21.14 -6.69 -13.30
CA VAL A 707 20.53 -5.34 -13.32
C VAL A 707 20.25 -4.80 -11.92
N ASP A 708 20.06 -5.71 -10.97
CA ASP A 708 19.53 -5.43 -9.65
C ASP A 708 20.66 -5.21 -8.64
N LEU A 709 21.70 -6.04 -8.68
CA LEU A 709 22.97 -5.73 -8.01
C LEU A 709 23.56 -4.42 -8.59
N TYR A 710 23.53 -4.22 -9.92
CA TYR A 710 23.95 -2.95 -10.53
C TYR A 710 23.18 -1.76 -9.95
N ALA A 711 21.87 -1.91 -9.79
CA ALA A 711 20.99 -0.85 -9.33
C ALA A 711 20.99 -0.64 -7.81
N ALA A 712 21.51 -1.58 -7.02
CA ALA A 712 21.83 -1.38 -5.62
C ALA A 712 23.20 -0.69 -5.49
N GLU A 713 24.22 -1.18 -6.20
CA GLU A 713 25.58 -0.64 -6.18
C GLU A 713 25.65 0.79 -6.77
N LYS A 714 24.80 1.13 -7.77
CA LYS A 714 24.68 2.50 -8.28
C LYS A 714 24.12 3.48 -7.23
N GLU A 715 23.24 3.06 -6.33
CA GLU A 715 22.83 3.93 -5.21
C GLU A 715 24.01 4.21 -4.28
N LEU A 716 24.82 3.19 -3.96
CA LEU A 716 26.01 3.37 -3.13
C LEU A 716 27.01 4.34 -3.77
N TYR A 717 27.19 4.24 -5.10
CA TYR A 717 28.02 5.14 -5.89
C TYR A 717 27.49 6.59 -5.88
N LEU A 718 26.22 6.79 -6.24
CA LEU A 718 25.58 8.11 -6.22
C LEU A 718 25.57 8.71 -4.81
N GLY A 719 25.29 7.90 -3.79
CA GLY A 719 25.37 8.28 -2.38
C GLY A 719 26.76 8.76 -1.97
N SER A 720 27.83 8.11 -2.45
CA SER A 720 29.21 8.57 -2.19
C SER A 720 29.50 9.93 -2.86
N LYS A 721 28.99 10.18 -4.07
CA LYS A 721 29.08 11.49 -4.74
C LYS A 721 28.23 12.57 -4.06
N CYS A 722 27.08 12.19 -3.52
CA CYS A 722 26.16 13.08 -2.83
C CYS A 722 26.53 13.37 -1.37
N GLN A 723 27.46 12.63 -0.78
CA GLN A 723 27.71 12.70 0.65
C GLN A 723 28.00 14.14 1.16
N VAL A 724 27.44 14.42 2.34
CA VAL A 724 27.76 15.57 3.19
C VAL A 724 28.28 15.01 4.51
N ASP A 725 29.51 15.39 4.86
CA ASP A 725 30.12 14.99 6.11
C ASP A 725 29.54 15.80 7.28
N ASP A 726 29.04 15.09 8.29
CA ASP A 726 28.23 15.62 9.38
C ASP A 726 28.35 14.70 10.61
N LYS A 727 27.79 15.11 11.75
CA LYS A 727 27.77 14.35 13.01
C LYS A 727 26.32 14.03 13.43
N PRO A 728 26.06 12.85 14.03
CA PRO A 728 27.05 11.82 14.39
C PRO A 728 27.55 10.99 13.20
N ASN A 729 26.82 10.96 12.08
CA ASN A 729 27.17 10.25 10.87
C ASN A 729 27.06 11.18 9.64
N PRO A 730 27.85 10.94 8.57
CA PRO A 730 27.62 11.57 7.28
C PRO A 730 26.29 11.10 6.66
N TRP A 731 25.69 11.95 5.84
CA TRP A 731 24.44 11.69 5.13
C TRP A 731 24.56 11.97 3.64
N GLN A 732 23.59 11.50 2.85
CA GLN A 732 23.67 11.53 1.39
C GLN A 732 22.57 12.39 0.78
N PHE A 733 21.30 12.02 0.90
CA PHE A 733 20.20 12.69 0.20
C PHE A 733 18.82 12.42 0.78
N TRP A 734 17.89 13.36 0.56
CA TRP A 734 16.47 13.07 0.58
C TRP A 734 16.15 12.02 -0.46
N MET A 735 15.41 10.98 -0.09
CA MET A 735 14.97 9.97 -1.03
C MET A 735 13.61 10.39 -1.60
N ILE A 736 13.59 10.86 -2.85
CA ILE A 736 12.40 10.77 -3.68
C ILE A 736 12.19 9.29 -3.89
N SER A 737 11.19 8.79 -3.18
CA SER A 737 11.00 7.36 -3.09
C SER A 737 10.07 6.91 -4.18
N LEU A 738 10.68 6.09 -5.01
CA LEU A 738 10.15 5.58 -6.23
C LEU A 738 10.63 4.08 -6.26
N LYS A 739 9.73 3.12 -6.05
CA LYS A 739 9.67 1.81 -6.73
C LYS A 739 8.24 1.35 -6.98
N SER A 740 7.90 1.07 -8.23
CA SER A 740 6.55 1.14 -8.83
C SER A 740 5.42 0.26 -8.17
N GLY A 741 4.47 -0.29 -8.91
CA GLY A 741 3.30 -1.04 -8.42
C GLY A 741 2.96 -2.49 -8.89
N ASN A 742 3.91 -3.31 -9.39
CA ASN A 742 3.76 -4.65 -10.01
C ASN A 742 4.91 -5.67 -9.77
N MET A 743 4.90 -6.87 -10.31
CA MET A 743 5.68 -8.02 -9.88
C MET A 743 5.57 -9.02 -11.02
N ASP A 744 6.50 -9.83 -11.49
CA ASP A 744 6.13 -10.84 -12.51
C ASP A 744 6.07 -12.23 -11.90
N THR A 745 4.83 -12.70 -11.77
CA THR A 745 4.51 -14.06 -11.37
C THR A 745 5.02 -15.00 -12.44
N HIS A 746 4.73 -14.80 -13.74
CA HIS A 746 4.99 -15.75 -14.84
C HIS A 746 6.38 -15.60 -15.45
N ALA A 747 7.05 -14.45 -15.28
CA ALA A 747 8.50 -14.39 -15.37
C ALA A 747 9.16 -14.92 -14.07
N GLY A 748 8.36 -15.22 -13.02
CA GLY A 748 8.76 -15.98 -11.83
C GLY A 748 9.88 -15.32 -11.03
N LYS A 749 9.97 -13.99 -11.06
CA LYS A 749 11.10 -13.30 -10.46
C LYS A 749 10.91 -13.05 -8.97
N CYS A 750 9.66 -12.97 -8.55
CA CYS A 750 9.30 -12.32 -7.31
C CYS A 750 9.19 -13.28 -6.12
N PRO A 751 9.98 -13.09 -5.04
CA PRO A 751 9.88 -13.91 -3.86
C PRO A 751 8.53 -13.82 -3.14
N LYS A 752 8.21 -14.90 -2.45
CA LYS A 752 7.10 -15.05 -1.52
C LYS A 752 7.69 -15.34 -0.14
N ASN A 753 7.70 -14.34 0.74
CA ASN A 753 8.36 -14.41 2.04
C ASN A 753 9.81 -14.93 1.93
N GLY A 754 10.60 -14.36 1.01
CA GLY A 754 11.98 -14.74 0.73
C GLY A 754 12.15 -15.96 -0.18
N HIS A 755 11.14 -16.80 -0.33
CA HIS A 755 11.21 -17.98 -1.18
C HIS A 755 10.91 -17.62 -2.63
N LYS A 756 11.85 -17.90 -3.55
CA LYS A 756 11.58 -17.80 -4.99
C LYS A 756 10.41 -18.72 -5.35
N VAL A 757 9.38 -18.14 -5.95
CA VAL A 757 8.26 -18.87 -6.55
C VAL A 757 8.35 -18.72 -8.07
N GLY A 758 7.99 -19.76 -8.81
CA GLY A 758 7.84 -19.66 -10.26
C GLY A 758 6.57 -18.89 -10.65
N PRO A 759 6.13 -19.00 -11.92
CA PRO A 759 4.73 -18.77 -12.33
C PRO A 759 3.74 -19.08 -11.22
N PHE A 760 3.11 -18.02 -10.69
CA PHE A 760 2.05 -18.12 -9.69
C PHE A 760 0.83 -17.31 -10.15
N ASP A 761 -0.31 -17.49 -9.49
CA ASP A 761 -1.46 -16.63 -9.73
C ASP A 761 -1.58 -15.45 -8.80
N PRO A 762 -2.17 -14.37 -9.32
CA PRO A 762 -2.78 -13.34 -8.50
C PRO A 762 -4.32 -13.53 -8.46
N PRO A 763 -4.97 -13.49 -7.28
CA PRO A 763 -6.47 -13.51 -7.17
C PRO A 763 -7.07 -12.15 -6.61
N SER A 764 -8.03 -11.28 -7.20
CA SER A 764 -8.79 -9.87 -6.99
C SER A 764 -8.48 -8.21 -7.08
N GLU A 765 -7.52 -7.18 -6.89
CA GLU A 765 -6.29 -6.56 -6.13
C GLU A 765 -4.74 -6.67 -6.43
N PHE A 766 -4.21 -6.60 -7.66
CA PHE A 766 -2.75 -6.65 -7.97
C PHE A 766 -2.50 -5.72 -9.27
N PRO A 767 -1.40 -5.49 -10.09
CA PRO A 767 -1.44 -5.30 -11.62
C PRO A 767 -0.51 -5.82 -12.85
N CYS A 768 -0.14 -7.06 -13.32
CA CYS A 768 0.76 -7.44 -14.50
C CYS A 768 0.22 -8.34 -15.73
N PHE A 769 0.24 -7.86 -17.04
CA PHE A 769 0.15 -8.19 -18.55
C PHE A 769 1.36 -8.71 -19.36
N GLY A 770 2.61 -8.66 -18.92
CA GLY A 770 3.57 -7.93 -19.72
C GLY A 770 5.13 -7.93 -19.55
N LYS A 771 5.94 -9.02 -19.60
CA LYS A 771 7.43 -9.06 -19.44
C LYS A 771 8.14 -7.79 -19.94
N GLY A 772 8.42 -6.85 -19.03
CA GLY A 772 8.36 -5.42 -19.35
C GLY A 772 7.36 -4.67 -18.44
N CYS A 773 7.57 -4.80 -17.14
CA CYS A 773 6.62 -4.37 -16.09
C CYS A 773 7.39 -3.86 -14.94
N MET A 774 8.24 -4.79 -14.54
CA MET A 774 9.49 -4.59 -13.90
C MET A 774 10.55 -4.12 -14.91
N ASN A 775 10.16 -3.23 -15.83
CA ASN A 775 11.11 -2.43 -16.62
C ASN A 775 11.81 -1.39 -15.69
N GLN A 776 12.04 -0.15 -16.11
CA GLN A 776 12.66 0.95 -15.33
C GLN A 776 12.26 2.34 -15.94
N PRO A 777 12.55 3.48 -15.30
CA PRO A 777 12.20 4.81 -15.80
C PRO A 777 12.97 5.31 -17.01
N LEU A 778 12.34 6.19 -17.78
CA LEU A 778 13.03 7.37 -18.27
C LEU A 778 13.05 8.47 -17.20
N ILE A 779 14.08 8.45 -16.35
CA ILE A 779 14.36 9.56 -15.44
C ILE A 779 14.79 10.76 -16.29
N TYR A 780 13.99 11.83 -16.29
CA TYR A 780 14.36 13.08 -16.94
C TYR A 780 14.80 14.09 -15.88
N HIS A 781 16.11 14.20 -15.69
CA HIS A 781 16.68 15.11 -14.73
C HIS A 781 16.72 16.55 -15.28
N ASN A 782 15.84 17.41 -14.74
CA ASN A 782 16.02 18.85 -14.88
C ASN A 782 17.01 19.32 -13.81
N TYR A 783 18.29 19.35 -14.19
CA TYR A 783 19.38 19.89 -13.37
C TYR A 783 18.98 21.19 -12.68
N THR A 784 19.20 21.27 -11.37
CA THR A 784 18.86 22.49 -10.62
C THR A 784 19.63 23.69 -11.16
N THR A 785 18.92 24.77 -11.45
CA THR A 785 19.49 26.04 -11.91
C THR A 785 19.13 27.18 -10.95
N LEU A 786 20.02 28.17 -10.85
CA LEU A 786 19.76 29.42 -10.14
C LEU A 786 19.22 30.46 -11.14
N GLN A 787 17.98 30.89 -10.93
CA GLN A 787 17.27 31.86 -11.76
C GLN A 787 16.98 33.09 -10.90
N GLY A 788 17.83 34.11 -11.01
CA GLY A 788 17.85 35.23 -10.07
C GLY A 788 18.24 34.74 -8.67
N THR A 789 17.35 34.90 -7.68
CA THR A 789 17.52 34.37 -6.32
C THR A 789 16.84 33.01 -6.11
N THR A 790 16.11 32.48 -7.10
CA THR A 790 15.34 31.24 -6.98
C THR A 790 16.09 30.06 -7.57
N LEU A 791 16.38 29.06 -6.75
CA LEU A 791 16.81 27.73 -7.19
C LEU A 791 15.59 26.93 -7.65
N ARG A 792 15.70 26.31 -8.83
CA ARG A 792 14.68 25.39 -9.37
C ARG A 792 15.32 24.22 -10.08
N GLY A 793 14.92 23.02 -9.73
CA GLY A 793 15.23 21.80 -10.46
C GLY A 793 14.08 20.82 -10.35
N GLY A 794 14.30 19.62 -10.88
CA GLY A 794 13.38 18.53 -10.59
C GLY A 794 13.77 17.24 -11.24
N PHE A 795 13.49 16.16 -10.53
CA PHE A 795 13.17 14.91 -11.19
C PHE A 795 11.77 15.05 -11.72
N HIS A 796 11.71 15.25 -13.03
CA HIS A 796 10.53 14.94 -13.74
C HIS A 796 10.82 13.73 -14.62
N GLY A 797 9.92 13.55 -15.55
CA GLY A 797 10.01 12.48 -16.47
C GLY A 797 8.91 11.52 -16.11
N THR A 798 9.23 10.30 -16.45
CA THR A 798 8.25 9.31 -16.74
C THR A 798 8.91 7.98 -16.57
N TRP A 799 8.19 6.96 -16.96
CA TRP A 799 8.82 5.71 -17.21
C TRP A 799 8.65 5.26 -18.63
N ASP A 800 7.51 5.59 -19.20
CA ASP A 800 7.18 5.65 -20.62
C ASP A 800 8.36 5.96 -21.50
N LEU A 801 8.76 4.92 -22.22
CA LEU A 801 9.75 4.98 -23.28
C LEU A 801 9.12 4.82 -24.69
N ASN A 802 7.80 4.96 -24.87
CA ASN A 802 7.14 4.75 -26.19
C ASN A 802 7.16 5.98 -27.14
N ALA A 803 6.90 7.22 -26.73
CA ALA A 803 6.73 8.29 -27.72
C ALA A 803 8.00 9.02 -28.14
N GLY A 804 7.86 9.60 -29.33
CA GLY A 804 8.51 10.83 -29.69
C GLY A 804 8.24 11.94 -28.68
N SER A 805 9.34 12.58 -28.30
CA SER A 805 9.51 13.68 -27.35
C SER A 805 8.83 15.00 -27.75
N SER A 806 7.70 14.94 -28.46
CA SER A 806 6.89 16.08 -28.83
C SER A 806 6.15 16.59 -27.61
N GLN A 807 6.36 17.86 -27.25
CA GLN A 807 5.59 18.49 -26.19
C GLN A 807 4.25 19.09 -26.65
N ASP A 808 3.90 19.14 -27.94
CA ASP A 808 2.62 19.78 -28.37
C ASP A 808 1.61 18.82 -29.00
N SER A 809 2.04 17.59 -29.33
CA SER A 809 1.12 16.48 -29.58
C SER A 809 0.69 15.78 -28.29
N ALA A 810 0.87 16.47 -27.17
CA ALA A 810 0.03 16.45 -25.97
C ALA A 810 -1.12 15.41 -25.96
N ASN A 811 -1.17 14.46 -25.02
CA ASN A 811 -2.27 13.52 -24.72
C ASN A 811 -2.24 12.99 -23.29
N MET A 812 -3.35 12.80 -22.55
CA MET A 812 -3.30 12.62 -21.09
C MET A 812 -3.13 11.18 -20.64
N ASN A 813 -2.10 10.50 -21.17
CA ASN A 813 -1.95 9.08 -20.95
C ASN A 813 -0.53 8.49 -20.62
N THR A 814 0.35 9.36 -20.06
CA THR A 814 1.55 9.28 -19.10
C THR A 814 1.40 9.90 -17.64
N SER A 815 1.79 9.24 -16.57
CA SER A 815 2.49 9.77 -15.39
C SER A 815 3.76 10.65 -15.62
N LEU A 816 3.58 11.97 -15.60
CA LEU A 816 4.64 12.94 -15.30
C LEU A 816 4.99 12.85 -13.82
N TYR A 817 5.98 12.08 -13.36
CA TYR A 817 6.55 12.55 -12.09
C TYR A 817 7.08 13.94 -12.31
N SER A 818 6.76 14.77 -11.33
CA SER A 818 7.36 16.05 -11.14
C SER A 818 7.53 16.09 -9.65
N ILE A 819 8.78 15.98 -9.23
CA ILE A 819 9.20 16.54 -7.97
C ILE A 819 9.91 17.81 -8.37
N ARG A 820 9.17 18.92 -8.34
CA ARG A 820 9.73 20.23 -8.62
C ARG A 820 10.09 20.84 -7.28
N TRP A 821 11.36 20.73 -6.91
CA TRP A 821 11.89 21.45 -5.77
C TRP A 821 12.19 22.89 -6.19
N GLN A 822 11.62 23.84 -5.48
CA GLN A 822 11.94 25.25 -5.65
C GLN A 822 12.18 25.93 -4.30
N LYS A 823 13.05 26.93 -4.32
CA LYS A 823 13.52 27.64 -3.14
C LYS A 823 14.07 29.00 -3.52
N GLU A 824 13.84 30.03 -2.71
CA GLU A 824 14.70 31.22 -2.71
C GLU A 824 15.85 31.01 -1.73
N LEU A 825 17.06 31.44 -2.09
CA LEU A 825 18.26 31.31 -1.23
C LEU A 825 17.97 31.80 0.20
N GLY A 826 18.39 31.00 1.20
CA GLY A 826 18.12 31.25 2.62
C GLY A 826 16.73 30.84 3.16
N LYS A 827 15.77 30.43 2.32
CA LYS A 827 14.46 29.90 2.75
C LYS A 827 14.46 28.35 2.82
N SER A 828 13.35 27.75 3.26
CA SER A 828 13.14 26.29 3.14
C SER A 828 12.88 25.89 1.69
N TRP A 829 13.26 24.67 1.28
CA TRP A 829 12.77 24.09 0.02
C TRP A 829 11.27 23.80 0.11
N ILE A 830 10.58 24.05 -1.01
CA ILE A 830 9.23 23.56 -1.23
C ILE A 830 9.31 22.53 -2.35
N PHE A 831 9.14 21.27 -1.99
CA PHE A 831 9.00 20.19 -2.95
C PHE A 831 7.53 20.13 -3.38
N SER A 832 7.28 20.52 -4.62
CA SER A 832 5.96 20.38 -5.25
C SER A 832 5.92 18.99 -5.88
N TYR A 833 5.19 18.10 -5.23
CA TYR A 833 5.02 16.71 -5.65
C TYR A 833 3.76 16.60 -6.48
N VAL A 834 3.91 15.85 -7.55
CA VAL A 834 2.89 15.70 -8.58
C VAL A 834 2.95 14.19 -8.91
N LEU A 835 1.83 13.45 -8.76
CA LEU A 835 1.58 11.98 -8.78
C LEU A 835 0.27 11.40 -9.50
N ARG A 836 0.17 11.05 -10.81
CA ARG A 836 -1.07 10.83 -11.66
C ARG A 836 -0.91 9.79 -12.78
N THR A 837 -1.85 8.86 -13.00
CA THR A 837 -1.61 7.55 -13.66
C THR A 837 -2.95 6.80 -14.05
N SER A 838 -3.06 5.54 -14.53
CA SER A 838 -4.33 5.05 -15.19
C SER A 838 -4.57 3.55 -15.56
N THR A 839 -5.05 3.13 -16.79
CA THR A 839 -5.33 1.79 -17.48
C THR A 839 -4.35 1.01 -18.53
N LYS A 840 -3.30 0.17 -18.21
CA LYS A 840 -1.96 -0.29 -18.78
C LYS A 840 -0.45 0.37 -18.48
N TYR A 841 0.06 0.56 -17.19
CA TYR A 841 0.91 1.48 -16.25
C TYR A 841 0.28 2.37 -14.90
N PRO A 842 0.01 2.13 -13.51
CA PRO A 842 -0.36 3.24 -12.59
C PRO A 842 -0.17 3.36 -11.01
N TRP A 843 0.11 2.41 -10.12
CA TRP A 843 0.06 2.62 -8.66
C TRP A 843 1.12 3.54 -8.08
N LEU A 844 0.92 4.84 -8.06
CA LEU A 844 1.93 5.70 -7.48
C LEU A 844 1.94 5.82 -5.96
N MET A 845 3.09 6.24 -5.48
CA MET A 845 3.50 6.77 -4.19
C MET A 845 4.53 7.77 -4.63
N LEU A 846 4.61 8.89 -3.96
CA LEU A 846 5.81 9.68 -4.10
C LEU A 846 6.09 10.20 -2.74
N TYR A 847 6.64 9.29 -1.95
CA TYR A 847 7.11 9.67 -0.66
C TYR A 847 8.34 10.55 -0.87
N LEU A 848 8.38 11.63 -0.12
CA LEU A 848 9.66 12.02 0.45
C LEU A 848 9.96 11.05 1.57
N ARG A 849 11.08 10.33 1.51
CA ARG A 849 11.60 9.57 2.66
C ARG A 849 12.97 10.09 3.07
N SER A 850 13.16 10.18 4.38
CA SER A 850 14.45 10.27 5.03
C SER A 850 14.88 8.87 5.44
N ASP A 851 15.59 8.20 4.53
CA ASP A 851 16.16 6.87 4.78
C ASP A 851 17.42 6.94 5.63
N ALA A 852 17.74 5.85 6.32
CA ALA A 852 18.97 5.71 7.07
C ALA A 852 20.19 5.84 6.15
N THR A 853 21.26 6.43 6.66
CA THR A 853 22.51 6.62 5.89
C THR A 853 23.29 5.32 5.66
N SER A 854 22.84 4.21 6.27
CA SER A 854 23.33 2.84 6.07
C SER A 854 22.29 1.82 6.59
N GLY A 855 22.40 0.57 6.14
CA GLY A 855 21.47 -0.50 6.49
C GLY A 855 20.31 -0.66 5.50
N PHE A 856 19.32 -1.43 5.92
CA PHE A 856 18.11 -1.78 5.18
C PHE A 856 17.03 -0.71 5.38
N SER A 857 16.65 -0.02 4.31
CA SER A 857 15.63 1.06 4.34
C SER A 857 14.53 0.81 3.31
N GLY A 858 13.28 1.12 3.67
CA GLY A 858 12.15 1.08 2.73
C GLY A 858 11.93 -0.26 2.02
N GLY A 859 12.16 -1.37 2.72
CA GLY A 859 11.88 -2.71 2.24
C GLY A 859 12.95 -3.37 1.36
N TYR A 860 14.13 -2.78 1.19
CA TYR A 860 15.28 -3.51 0.62
C TYR A 860 16.05 -4.27 1.69
N HIS A 861 16.42 -5.52 1.39
CA HIS A 861 17.51 -6.22 2.08
C HIS A 861 18.90 -5.87 1.50
N TYR A 862 18.97 -4.93 0.54
CA TYR A 862 20.20 -4.31 0.08
C TYR A 862 20.59 -3.14 0.97
N GLN A 863 21.89 -2.88 1.05
CA GLN A 863 22.44 -1.71 1.73
C GLN A 863 22.02 -0.42 1.00
N THR A 864 21.37 0.49 1.71
CA THR A 864 20.85 1.77 1.18
C THR A 864 21.68 3.00 1.59
N ARG A 865 21.33 4.18 1.05
CA ARG A 865 21.80 5.51 1.49
C ARG A 865 20.61 6.47 1.67
N GLY A 866 20.81 7.56 2.42
CA GLY A 866 19.69 8.45 2.77
C GLY A 866 20.08 9.71 3.56
N MET A 867 19.14 10.25 4.33
CA MET A 867 19.23 11.55 5.02
C MET A 867 19.21 11.42 6.56
N SER A 868 18.69 10.32 7.10
CA SER A 868 18.54 10.07 8.54
C SER A 868 19.88 9.66 9.17
N LYS A 869 20.71 10.65 9.50
CA LYS A 869 22.02 10.47 10.17
C LYS A 869 21.90 9.95 11.62
N ILE A 870 20.71 10.00 12.21
CA ILE A 870 20.31 9.25 13.40
C ILE A 870 19.10 8.41 13.01
N ILE A 871 19.08 7.12 13.35
CA ILE A 871 17.91 6.25 13.15
C ILE A 871 16.98 6.41 14.37
N PRO A 872 15.76 6.94 14.22
CA PRO A 872 14.85 7.14 15.36
C PRO A 872 14.34 5.82 15.94
N GLU A 873 14.06 5.82 17.24
CA GLU A 873 13.64 4.62 17.98
C GLU A 873 12.44 4.93 18.87
N SER A 874 11.40 4.09 18.80
CA SER A 874 10.18 4.27 19.60
C SER A 874 10.48 4.08 21.10
N PRO A 875 9.91 4.90 22.02
CA PRO A 875 8.95 5.99 21.79
C PRO A 875 9.56 7.38 21.52
N ASN A 876 10.88 7.49 21.37
CA ASN A 876 11.60 8.74 21.60
C ASN A 876 11.87 9.55 20.33
N PHE A 877 10.81 9.94 19.58
CA PHE A 877 10.94 10.91 18.48
C PHE A 877 9.61 11.55 18.06
N LYS A 878 9.71 12.75 17.48
CA LYS A 878 8.64 13.48 16.80
C LYS A 878 9.00 13.70 15.33
N VAL A 879 8.03 14.09 14.51
CA VAL A 879 8.27 14.55 13.13
C VAL A 879 7.43 15.80 12.88
N ARG A 880 8.02 16.81 12.22
CA ARG A 880 7.39 18.10 11.93
C ARG A 880 7.56 18.43 10.44
N PHE A 881 6.53 19.01 9.82
CA PHE A 881 6.58 19.50 8.43
C PHE A 881 5.38 20.39 8.13
N ARG A 882 5.47 21.13 7.02
CA ARG A 882 4.33 21.80 6.40
C ARG A 882 3.83 21.01 5.21
N LEU A 883 2.53 20.72 5.19
CA LEU A 883 1.86 19.98 4.13
C LEU A 883 0.66 20.77 3.62
N ASN A 884 0.72 21.18 2.35
CA ASN A 884 -0.45 21.69 1.65
C ASN A 884 -0.99 20.61 0.73
N VAL A 885 -2.07 19.99 1.15
CA VAL A 885 -2.84 19.03 0.37
C VAL A 885 -3.71 19.77 -0.65
N LEU A 886 -3.06 20.53 -1.56
CA LEU A 886 -3.71 21.17 -2.72
C LEU A 886 -4.70 20.20 -3.38
N GLN A 887 -4.23 18.96 -3.46
CA GLN A 887 -4.77 17.97 -4.32
C GLN A 887 -4.31 16.57 -3.86
N GLY A 888 -4.51 16.21 -2.59
CA GLY A 888 -4.05 14.90 -2.07
C GLY A 888 -4.79 13.72 -2.65
N GLY A 889 -4.38 13.23 -3.81
CA GLY A 889 -4.89 12.05 -4.48
C GLY A 889 -6.35 12.08 -4.92
N GLY A 890 -7.33 12.27 -4.03
CA GLY A 890 -8.75 12.03 -4.25
C GLY A 890 -9.23 10.91 -3.36
N PRO A 891 -10.31 10.10 -3.63
CA PRO A 891 -10.92 9.37 -2.06
C PRO A 891 -9.76 8.36 -1.76
N LYS A 892 -9.12 7.65 -2.75
CA LYS A 892 -8.15 6.52 -2.72
C LYS A 892 -6.74 6.90 -2.24
N SER A 893 -6.53 8.21 -2.03
CA SER A 893 -5.33 8.86 -1.49
C SER A 893 -4.97 8.46 -0.11
N GLN A 894 -3.90 7.69 0.02
CA GLN A 894 -3.24 7.45 1.31
C GLN A 894 -1.98 8.28 1.33
N PHE A 895 -2.35 9.56 1.33
CA PHE A 895 -1.61 10.70 1.74
C PHE A 895 -1.01 10.50 3.10
N TYR A 896 0.07 9.73 3.15
CA TYR A 896 0.81 9.55 4.37
C TYR A 896 1.25 10.92 4.82
N LEU A 897 0.56 11.40 5.84
CA LEU A 897 1.01 12.43 6.72
C LEU A 897 2.29 11.95 7.38
N MET A 898 2.35 10.65 7.68
CA MET A 898 3.52 9.94 8.16
C MET A 898 3.50 8.49 7.66
N ASP A 899 4.60 8.03 7.08
CA ASP A 899 4.94 6.62 6.82
C ASP A 899 6.27 6.36 7.51
N ILE A 900 6.36 5.35 8.37
CA ILE A 900 7.61 4.91 8.99
C ILE A 900 7.88 3.44 8.69
N GLY A 901 9.05 3.14 8.12
CA GLY A 901 9.50 1.79 7.75
C GLY A 901 10.69 1.30 8.59
N SER A 902 10.73 0.00 8.85
CA SER A 902 11.72 -0.70 9.69
C SER A 902 11.89 -2.16 9.26
N CYS A 903 12.76 -2.92 9.93
CA CYS A 903 12.92 -4.36 9.74
C CYS A 903 13.41 -5.04 11.04
N TRP A 904 12.74 -6.13 11.46
CA TRP A 904 13.25 -7.09 12.46
C TRP A 904 12.68 -8.50 12.24
N LYS A 905 13.28 -9.55 12.80
CA LYS A 905 12.75 -10.93 12.72
C LYS A 905 11.65 -11.15 13.77
N ASN A 906 10.74 -12.12 13.56
CA ASN A 906 9.61 -12.37 14.49
C ASN A 906 10.03 -12.77 15.92
N ASN A 907 11.25 -13.29 16.07
CA ASN A 907 11.88 -13.58 17.35
C ASN A 907 12.59 -12.36 18.01
N GLY A 908 12.41 -11.17 17.45
CA GLY A 908 12.86 -9.87 17.99
C GLY A 908 14.31 -9.49 17.68
N LYS A 909 15.07 -10.36 17.00
CA LYS A 909 16.40 -10.02 16.50
C LYS A 909 16.31 -8.98 15.37
N PRO A 910 17.33 -8.12 15.19
CA PRO A 910 17.43 -7.26 14.00
C PRO A 910 17.40 -8.09 12.70
N CYS A 911 17.03 -7.44 11.59
CA CYS A 911 17.21 -8.01 10.26
C CYS A 911 18.70 -8.15 9.89
N ASP A 912 19.04 -9.16 9.10
CA ASP A 912 20.41 -9.48 8.67
C ASP A 912 20.59 -9.70 7.16
N GLY A 913 19.52 -9.67 6.39
CA GLY A 913 19.50 -9.88 4.94
C GLY A 913 18.92 -11.24 4.53
N ASP A 914 18.70 -12.18 5.46
CA ASP A 914 17.94 -13.40 5.16
C ASP A 914 16.46 -13.07 4.94
N VAL A 915 16.10 -12.98 3.67
CA VAL A 915 14.75 -12.67 3.22
C VAL A 915 13.67 -13.68 3.66
N THR A 916 14.03 -14.86 4.16
CA THR A 916 13.03 -15.84 4.65
C THR A 916 12.62 -15.63 6.10
N SER A 917 13.50 -15.06 6.94
CA SER A 917 13.25 -14.82 8.37
C SER A 917 13.21 -13.34 8.78
N ASP A 918 13.76 -12.42 7.98
CA ASP A 918 13.58 -10.98 8.11
C ASP A 918 12.13 -10.56 7.88
N VAL A 919 11.64 -9.55 8.60
CA VAL A 919 10.31 -8.98 8.38
C VAL A 919 10.36 -7.45 8.35
N THR A 920 9.96 -6.88 7.21
CA THR A 920 9.82 -5.43 7.04
C THR A 920 8.59 -4.94 7.78
N ARG A 921 8.70 -3.83 8.50
CA ARG A 921 7.61 -3.30 9.33
C ARG A 921 7.29 -1.86 8.98
N TYR A 922 6.01 -1.53 8.83
CA TYR A 922 5.55 -0.20 8.46
C TYR A 922 4.52 0.35 9.44
N SER A 923 4.49 1.67 9.63
CA SER A 923 3.35 2.35 10.23
C SER A 923 2.99 3.65 9.53
N GLU A 924 1.74 3.80 9.10
CA GLU A 924 1.33 4.93 8.25
C GLU A 924 0.05 5.68 8.72
N MET A 925 -0.08 6.97 8.41
CA MET A 925 -1.07 7.93 8.97
C MET A 925 -1.64 8.80 7.85
N ILE A 926 -2.95 9.09 7.74
CA ILE A 926 -3.47 9.48 6.42
C ILE A 926 -4.61 10.49 6.16
N LEU A 927 -4.99 11.39 7.07
CA LEU A 927 -5.74 12.65 6.75
C LEU A 927 -7.13 12.59 6.10
N ASN A 928 -7.24 12.04 4.89
CA ASN A 928 -8.39 12.12 4.00
C ASN A 928 -9.67 11.79 4.78
N PRO A 929 -10.70 12.66 4.77
CA PRO A 929 -11.96 12.40 5.44
C PRO A 929 -12.64 11.13 4.94
N GLU A 930 -12.17 10.67 3.79
CA GLU A 930 -12.79 9.74 2.89
C GLU A 930 -12.41 8.33 3.31
N THR A 931 -12.57 8.13 4.62
CA THR A 931 -12.07 7.07 5.48
C THR A 931 -13.16 6.21 6.08
N PRO A 932 -13.35 4.99 5.54
CA PRO A 932 -14.13 3.99 6.22
C PRO A 932 -13.35 3.48 7.41
N SER A 933 -14.06 2.95 8.42
CA SER A 933 -13.46 1.96 9.28
C SER A 933 -13.68 0.53 8.78
N TRP A 934 -12.63 -0.03 8.20
CA TRP A 934 -12.56 -1.41 7.69
C TRP A 934 -12.24 -2.39 8.82
N CYS A 935 -11.48 -1.95 9.82
CA CYS A 935 -11.57 -2.58 11.13
C CYS A 935 -12.82 -2.03 11.83
N ASN A 936 -13.55 -2.90 12.49
CA ASN A 936 -14.88 -2.72 13.08
C ASN A 936 -15.10 -3.86 14.10
N PRO A 937 -16.09 -3.75 15.01
CA PRO A 937 -16.39 -4.81 15.98
C PRO A 937 -16.82 -6.14 15.36
N ASP A 938 -17.23 -6.12 14.09
CA ASP A 938 -18.02 -7.20 13.48
C ASP A 938 -17.18 -8.08 12.54
N ASP A 939 -16.13 -7.53 11.91
CA ASP A 939 -14.96 -8.34 11.55
C ASP A 939 -13.67 -7.73 12.10
N PHE A 940 -13.55 -7.82 13.42
CA PHE A 940 -12.35 -7.44 14.13
C PHE A 940 -11.12 -8.24 13.72
N LYS A 941 -11.21 -9.27 12.83
CA LYS A 941 -10.04 -10.10 12.47
C LYS A 941 -8.87 -9.27 11.96
N LEU A 942 -9.15 -8.00 11.68
CA LEU A 942 -8.25 -7.03 11.12
C LEU A 942 -8.12 -5.70 11.90
N CYS A 943 -8.56 -5.64 13.16
CA CYS A 943 -8.27 -4.58 14.12
C CYS A 943 -7.17 -5.00 15.10
N PRO A 944 -5.94 -4.42 15.18
CA PRO A 944 -4.87 -4.85 16.11
C PRO A 944 -5.37 -5.21 17.53
N PRO A 945 -5.53 -6.50 17.90
CA PRO A 945 -6.37 -6.91 19.00
C PRO A 945 -6.17 -6.31 20.39
N TYR A 946 -5.02 -5.69 20.70
CA TYR A 946 -5.01 -4.65 21.72
C TYR A 946 -4.67 -3.32 21.09
N HIS A 947 -5.70 -2.48 20.92
CA HIS A 947 -5.53 -1.05 21.05
C HIS A 947 -4.84 -0.79 22.40
N THR A 948 -4.00 0.24 22.48
CA THR A 948 -3.37 0.64 23.73
C THR A 948 -3.54 2.14 23.88
N PHE A 949 -4.47 2.51 24.75
CA PHE A 949 -4.76 3.89 25.10
C PHE A 949 -3.48 4.56 25.66
N PRO A 950 -3.34 5.90 25.56
CA PRO A 950 -2.15 6.61 26.04
C PRO A 950 -1.76 6.33 27.50
N ASN A 951 -2.75 6.04 28.36
CA ASN A 951 -2.56 5.65 29.77
C ASN A 951 -2.07 4.20 29.97
N GLY A 952 -1.75 3.46 28.90
CA GLY A 952 -1.30 2.07 28.93
C GLY A 952 -2.41 1.01 28.97
N THR A 953 -3.69 1.41 29.06
CA THR A 953 -4.82 0.47 29.08
C THR A 953 -4.91 -0.27 27.75
N LYS A 954 -4.85 -1.61 27.81
CA LYS A 954 -5.03 -2.50 26.67
C LYS A 954 -6.47 -2.99 26.64
N VAL A 955 -7.13 -2.83 25.50
CA VAL A 955 -8.50 -3.28 25.30
C VAL A 955 -8.52 -4.32 24.18
N HIS A 956 -9.13 -5.47 24.46
CA HIS A 956 -9.29 -6.63 23.58
C HIS A 956 -10.24 -6.26 22.41
N ARG A 957 -9.96 -6.64 21.17
CA ARG A 957 -10.84 -6.33 20.01
C ARG A 957 -12.19 -7.04 20.01
N THR A 958 -12.45 -7.89 20.99
CA THR A 958 -13.79 -8.44 21.25
C THR A 958 -14.49 -7.73 22.41
N ASP A 959 -13.88 -6.68 22.96
CA ASP A 959 -14.53 -5.73 23.87
C ASP A 959 -15.12 -4.59 23.03
N ASN A 960 -16.22 -4.92 22.37
CA ASN A 960 -16.94 -4.06 21.44
C ASN A 960 -17.43 -2.75 22.10
N SER A 961 -17.39 -2.67 23.43
CA SER A 961 -17.81 -1.50 24.21
C SER A 961 -16.71 -0.47 24.47
N ARG A 962 -15.43 -0.84 24.32
CA ARG A 962 -14.28 0.02 24.68
C ARG A 962 -13.16 0.06 23.63
N TYR A 963 -13.11 -0.87 22.68
CA TYR A 963 -12.10 -0.83 21.63
C TYR A 963 -12.47 0.25 20.59
N PRO A 964 -11.55 1.16 20.22
CA PRO A 964 -11.88 2.22 19.27
C PRO A 964 -11.73 1.72 17.83
N TYR A 965 -12.76 1.08 17.27
CA TYR A 965 -12.68 0.51 15.92
C TYR A 965 -12.79 1.53 14.78
N GLU A 966 -13.57 2.60 14.97
CA GLU A 966 -13.62 3.75 14.04
C GLU A 966 -12.26 4.46 13.88
N ALA A 967 -11.33 4.05 14.73
CA ALA A 967 -9.92 4.22 14.58
C ALA A 967 -9.38 3.16 13.60
N TYR A 968 -8.48 2.28 14.04
CA TYR A 968 -7.61 1.47 13.16
C TYR A 968 -8.28 0.96 11.92
N HIS A 969 -7.50 0.90 10.86
CA HIS A 969 -7.48 -0.21 9.93
C HIS A 969 -6.64 -1.32 10.53
N MET A 970 -5.35 -1.32 10.21
CA MET A 970 -4.55 -2.47 9.89
C MET A 970 -3.49 -2.62 10.94
N TYR A 971 -3.04 -3.85 11.13
CA TYR A 971 -1.75 -4.20 11.66
C TYR A 971 -1.38 -5.62 11.16
N CYS A 972 -0.44 -5.77 10.23
CA CYS A 972 -0.29 -7.05 9.52
C CYS A 972 0.53 -8.13 10.17
N THR A 973 -0.07 -9.32 10.29
CA THR A 973 0.70 -10.52 10.61
C THR A 973 1.78 -10.71 9.55
N PRO A 974 2.99 -11.14 9.92
CA PRO A 974 3.99 -11.44 8.94
C PRO A 974 3.70 -12.78 8.30
N GLY A 975 4.05 -12.90 7.01
CA GLY A 975 3.80 -14.10 6.23
C GLY A 975 4.54 -15.35 6.71
N ASN A 976 5.50 -15.19 7.64
CA ASN A 976 6.26 -16.22 8.34
C ASN A 976 6.06 -16.18 9.88
N GLY A 977 4.96 -15.60 10.37
CA GLY A 977 4.55 -15.77 11.76
C GLY A 977 3.97 -17.17 11.98
N GLU A 978 4.40 -17.88 13.02
CA GLU A 978 3.91 -19.24 13.32
C GLU A 978 2.75 -19.24 14.33
N HIS A 979 2.82 -18.36 15.32
CA HIS A 979 1.83 -18.27 16.39
C HIS A 979 0.81 -17.18 16.08
N VAL A 980 0.14 -17.31 14.93
CA VAL A 980 -0.77 -16.31 14.38
C VAL A 980 -2.13 -16.33 15.08
N GLU A 981 -2.32 -15.44 16.05
CA GLU A 981 -3.54 -15.34 16.87
C GLU A 981 -4.77 -15.07 16.00
N GLN A 982 -5.64 -16.08 15.92
CA GLN A 982 -6.78 -16.08 15.02
C GLN A 982 -8.04 -15.43 15.64
N PRO A 983 -8.90 -14.83 14.81
CA PRO A 983 -8.76 -14.69 13.37
C PRO A 983 -7.83 -13.52 12.99
N SER A 984 -6.94 -13.72 12.03
CA SER A 984 -6.10 -12.64 11.48
C SER A 984 -5.46 -13.05 10.15
N VAL A 985 -5.09 -12.06 9.35
CA VAL A 985 -4.59 -12.24 7.99
C VAL A 985 -3.25 -11.50 7.85
N PRO A 986 -2.24 -12.09 7.18
CA PRO A 986 -0.97 -11.44 7.01
C PRO A 986 -1.00 -10.28 6.02
N CYS A 987 0.11 -9.56 5.98
CA CYS A 987 0.55 -8.85 4.79
C CYS A 987 0.45 -9.75 3.56
N ASP A 988 0.40 -9.13 2.39
CA ASP A 988 0.77 -9.94 1.24
C ASP A 988 2.25 -10.37 1.40
N PRO A 989 2.60 -11.59 0.98
CA PRO A 989 3.91 -12.15 1.19
C PRO A 989 4.92 -11.73 0.13
N TYR A 990 4.55 -10.87 -0.82
CA TYR A 990 5.33 -10.58 -1.99
C TYR A 990 5.83 -9.12 -2.01
N SER A 991 5.21 -8.21 -1.23
CA SER A 991 5.49 -6.78 -1.38
C SER A 991 6.81 -6.25 -0.85
N ASN A 992 7.61 -7.09 -0.23
CA ASN A 992 9.05 -6.96 -0.27
C ASN A 992 9.62 -8.37 -0.49
N PRO A 993 10.90 -8.53 -0.88
CA PRO A 993 11.52 -9.84 -1.03
C PRO A 993 11.27 -10.68 0.22
N GLN A 994 11.46 -10.04 1.39
CA GLN A 994 11.19 -10.55 2.71
C GLN A 994 9.74 -10.30 3.18
N PRO A 995 9.18 -11.15 4.06
CA PRO A 995 7.85 -10.95 4.63
C PRO A 995 7.68 -9.56 5.26
N GLN A 996 6.42 -9.16 5.46
CA GLN A 996 6.07 -7.80 5.84
C GLN A 996 5.02 -7.76 6.93
N GLU A 997 4.89 -6.61 7.55
CA GLU A 997 3.93 -6.30 8.60
C GLU A 997 3.71 -4.78 8.63
N ILE A 998 2.47 -4.30 8.74
CA ILE A 998 2.12 -2.91 8.35
C ILE A 998 0.91 -2.42 9.20
N LEU A 999 0.93 -1.23 9.84
CA LEU A 999 -0.15 -0.72 10.74
C LEU A 999 -0.48 0.78 10.66
N GLN A 1000 -1.74 1.25 10.74
CA GLN A 1000 -2.04 2.69 10.49
C GLN A 1000 -2.96 3.52 11.45
N ILE A 1001 -2.96 4.89 11.36
CA ILE A 1001 -3.14 5.81 12.54
C ILE A 1001 -3.98 7.21 12.61
N LEU A 1002 -4.87 7.68 11.69
CA LEU A 1002 -6.08 8.66 11.63
C LEU A 1002 -6.14 10.15 12.03
N PRO A 1003 -7.21 10.77 11.47
CA PRO A 1003 -8.30 11.52 12.15
C PRO A 1003 -9.59 10.81 12.76
N HIS A 1004 -9.65 10.47 14.06
CA HIS A 1004 -10.86 10.04 14.87
C HIS A 1004 -10.67 10.45 16.38
N PRO A 1005 -11.38 10.00 17.47
CA PRO A 1005 -11.03 10.38 18.89
C PRO A 1005 -10.55 9.37 20.03
N VAL A 1006 -9.23 9.08 20.21
CA VAL A 1006 -8.37 8.92 21.46
C VAL A 1006 -6.89 9.48 21.35
N TRP A 1007 -5.96 8.99 20.49
CA TRP A 1007 -4.64 9.54 19.99
C TRP A 1007 -4.33 11.07 19.99
N GLY A 1008 -5.25 12.01 20.20
CA GLY A 1008 -4.99 13.46 20.01
C GLY A 1008 -3.78 13.98 20.81
N GLU A 1009 -3.47 13.30 21.92
CA GLU A 1009 -2.28 13.46 22.76
C GLU A 1009 -0.92 13.21 22.05
N TYR A 1010 -0.94 12.69 20.81
CA TYR A 1010 0.23 12.49 19.96
C TYR A 1010 0.29 13.53 18.81
N GLY A 1011 -0.53 14.58 18.81
CA GLY A 1011 -0.52 15.66 17.81
C GLY A 1011 -1.13 15.32 16.45
N TYR A 1012 -1.58 14.08 16.28
CA TYR A 1012 -2.20 13.59 15.05
C TYR A 1012 -3.65 14.06 14.88
N PRO A 1013 -4.19 14.01 13.65
CA PRO A 1013 -5.54 14.50 13.35
C PRO A 1013 -6.65 13.93 14.26
N THR A 1014 -7.75 14.67 14.39
CA THR A 1014 -8.83 14.35 15.35
C THR A 1014 -10.20 14.07 14.74
N LYS A 1015 -10.42 14.47 13.48
CA LYS A 1015 -11.69 14.28 12.77
C LYS A 1015 -11.43 14.17 11.28
N LYS A 1016 -12.10 13.22 10.63
CA LYS A 1016 -12.01 12.95 9.20
C LYS A 1016 -12.13 14.27 8.42
N GLY A 1017 -11.05 14.68 7.75
CA GLY A 1017 -10.98 15.95 7.00
C GLY A 1017 -9.96 16.98 7.50
N GLN A 1018 -9.51 16.88 8.74
CA GLN A 1018 -8.52 17.80 9.31
C GLN A 1018 -7.18 17.72 8.54
N GLY A 1019 -6.71 18.86 8.05
CA GLY A 1019 -5.51 19.03 7.20
C GLY A 1019 -5.61 18.43 5.81
N TRP A 1020 -6.81 18.33 5.25
CA TRP A 1020 -7.06 17.82 3.90
C TRP A 1020 -7.10 18.92 2.81
N ILE A 1021 -7.85 18.70 1.72
CA ILE A 1021 -8.01 19.71 0.65
C ILE A 1021 -8.47 21.03 1.27
N ALA A 1022 -7.83 22.12 0.85
CA ALA A 1022 -8.10 23.48 1.30
C ALA A 1022 -7.85 23.74 2.81
N ASP A 1023 -7.24 22.79 3.53
CA ASP A 1023 -6.80 22.94 4.92
C ASP A 1023 -5.26 22.80 5.05
N PRO A 1024 -4.47 23.74 4.48
CA PRO A 1024 -3.01 23.65 4.39
C PRO A 1024 -2.33 23.76 5.76
N THR A 1025 -1.97 22.61 6.33
CA THR A 1025 -1.60 22.48 7.74
C THR A 1025 -0.09 22.30 7.95
N THR A 1026 0.43 22.90 9.03
CA THR A 1026 1.74 22.55 9.59
C THR A 1026 1.54 21.58 10.74
N TRP A 1027 2.18 20.43 10.67
CA TRP A 1027 2.01 19.32 11.59
C TRP A 1027 3.24 19.15 12.49
N GLU A 1028 3.02 18.80 13.75
CA GLU A 1028 4.03 18.22 14.65
C GLU A 1028 3.42 17.00 15.33
N LEU A 1029 4.05 15.85 15.12
CA LEU A 1029 3.47 14.54 15.36
C LEU A 1029 4.40 13.76 16.29
N ASP A 1030 3.85 13.19 17.36
CA ASP A 1030 4.57 12.33 18.29
C ASP A 1030 4.62 10.89 17.76
N VAL A 1031 5.28 10.77 16.60
CA VAL A 1031 5.39 9.54 15.82
C VAL A 1031 6.01 8.40 16.65
N GLY A 1032 6.92 8.71 17.57
CA GLY A 1032 7.53 7.75 18.48
C GLY A 1032 6.59 7.24 19.57
N ARG A 1033 5.99 8.12 20.41
CA ARG A 1033 5.05 7.65 21.45
C ARG A 1033 3.83 6.97 20.84
N MET A 1034 3.41 7.44 19.66
CA MET A 1034 2.46 6.74 18.80
C MET A 1034 2.96 5.33 18.49
N SER A 1035 4.01 5.17 17.69
CA SER A 1035 4.49 3.87 17.17
C SER A 1035 4.92 2.87 18.23
N GLN A 1036 5.10 3.30 19.49
CA GLN A 1036 5.28 2.43 20.65
C GLN A 1036 3.97 1.81 21.18
N SER A 1037 2.87 2.55 21.20
CA SER A 1037 1.54 2.07 21.65
C SER A 1037 0.95 1.01 20.71
N LEU A 1038 1.26 1.16 19.42
CA LEU A 1038 0.79 0.33 18.32
C LEU A 1038 1.21 -1.15 18.45
N HIS A 1039 0.48 -2.06 17.80
CA HIS A 1039 0.88 -3.46 17.73
C HIS A 1039 2.01 -3.66 16.71
N PHE A 1040 3.03 -4.46 17.05
CA PHE A 1040 3.88 -5.14 16.07
C PHE A 1040 4.18 -6.56 16.60
N TYR A 1041 4.12 -7.60 15.75
CA TYR A 1041 4.13 -9.02 16.17
C TYR A 1041 5.50 -9.45 16.69
N GLN A 1042 5.42 -10.46 17.55
CA GLN A 1042 6.50 -11.07 18.28
C GLN A 1042 6.11 -12.52 18.60
N ASP A 1043 6.94 -13.50 18.24
CA ASP A 1043 6.69 -14.90 18.57
C ASP A 1043 6.59 -15.10 20.10
N PRO A 1044 5.55 -15.75 20.65
CA PRO A 1044 5.38 -15.98 22.08
C PRO A 1044 6.62 -16.58 22.76
N GLY A 1045 7.08 -15.92 23.83
CA GLY A 1045 8.26 -16.34 24.59
C GLY A 1045 9.61 -15.86 24.04
N THR A 1046 9.64 -15.14 22.91
CA THR A 1046 10.85 -14.49 22.41
C THR A 1046 11.06 -13.09 23.01
N ALA A 1047 12.23 -12.49 22.78
CA ALA A 1047 12.59 -11.19 23.35
C ALA A 1047 11.97 -10.04 22.53
N PRO A 1048 11.35 -9.01 23.15
CA PRO A 1048 10.72 -7.92 22.40
C PRO A 1048 11.69 -7.15 21.50
N ALA A 1049 11.28 -6.93 20.25
CA ALA A 1049 12.03 -6.16 19.27
C ALA A 1049 12.22 -4.68 19.64
N ARG A 1050 13.36 -4.10 19.20
CA ARG A 1050 13.63 -2.65 19.28
C ARG A 1050 13.12 -1.95 18.02
N ARG A 1051 12.08 -1.13 18.17
CA ARG A 1051 11.37 -0.46 17.06
C ARG A 1051 12.14 0.76 16.52
N LYS A 1052 13.16 0.50 15.70
CA LYS A 1052 14.03 1.49 15.05
C LYS A 1052 13.59 1.74 13.60
N TRP A 1053 13.15 2.95 13.28
CA TRP A 1053 12.57 3.27 11.97
C TRP A 1053 13.67 3.75 11.01
N SER A 1054 14.17 2.83 10.16
CA SER A 1054 15.21 3.12 9.16
C SER A 1054 14.70 3.89 7.95
N SER A 1055 13.39 4.07 7.84
CA SER A 1055 12.77 5.01 6.91
C SER A 1055 11.68 5.78 7.61
N ILE A 1056 11.61 7.08 7.35
CA ILE A 1056 10.51 7.96 7.79
C ILE A 1056 10.19 8.89 6.64
N GLY A 1057 8.94 9.01 6.27
CA GLY A 1057 8.52 9.81 5.12
C GLY A 1057 7.10 10.30 5.20
N LEU A 1058 6.74 11.04 4.15
CA LEU A 1058 5.39 11.49 3.90
C LEU A 1058 5.19 11.71 2.41
N GLY A 1059 3.94 11.73 2.01
CA GLY A 1059 3.52 11.86 0.63
C GLY A 1059 2.42 10.84 0.42
N THR A 1060 1.63 11.03 -0.63
CA THR A 1060 0.60 10.05 -0.88
C THR A 1060 1.19 8.86 -1.58
N GLU A 1061 1.23 7.74 -0.86
CA GLU A 1061 0.90 6.49 -1.50
C GLU A 1061 -0.51 6.55 -2.03
N ILE A 1062 -0.74 6.04 -3.22
CA ILE A 1062 -1.95 6.32 -3.92
C ILE A 1062 -2.98 5.19 -4.15
N PHE A 1063 -3.23 4.13 -3.37
CA PHE A 1063 -4.20 3.00 -3.63
C PHE A 1063 -5.43 3.23 -4.62
N ARG A 1064 -5.92 2.19 -5.36
CA ARG A 1064 -6.65 1.95 -6.67
C ARG A 1064 -7.92 2.74 -6.74
N ASP A 1065 -7.74 3.99 -6.66
CA ASP A 1065 -8.17 4.69 -7.83
C ASP A 1065 -7.22 4.28 -8.90
N ALA A 1066 -7.61 3.18 -9.59
CA ALA A 1066 -7.38 2.75 -11.03
C ALA A 1066 -7.91 4.83 -13.59
N ASN A 1067 -7.99 6.20 -13.45
CA ASN A 1067 -7.20 7.20 -14.18
C ASN A 1067 -6.70 8.37 -13.34
N ARG A 1068 -5.89 8.12 -12.31
CA ARG A 1068 -5.89 9.00 -11.16
C ARG A 1068 -4.65 9.86 -11.06
N VAL A 1069 -4.52 10.58 -9.96
CA VAL A 1069 -3.85 11.87 -9.94
C VAL A 1069 -3.63 12.23 -8.43
N ALA A 1070 -2.55 12.92 -7.98
CA ALA A 1070 -2.30 13.55 -6.67
C ALA A 1070 -1.22 14.65 -6.67
N GLU A 1071 -1.45 15.81 -6.06
CA GLU A 1071 -0.54 16.95 -6.00
C GLU A 1071 -0.59 17.65 -4.64
N TRP A 1072 0.57 17.97 -4.12
CA TRP A 1072 0.74 18.62 -2.83
C TRP A 1072 2.11 19.27 -2.76
N THR A 1073 2.28 20.18 -1.81
CA THR A 1073 3.60 20.71 -1.49
C THR A 1073 4.03 20.30 -0.09
N VAL A 1074 5.25 19.80 0.05
CA VAL A 1074 5.92 19.64 1.35
C VAL A 1074 7.00 20.68 1.49
N GLY A 1075 7.09 21.28 2.67
CA GLY A 1075 8.19 22.12 3.11
C GLY A 1075 8.47 21.86 4.59
N ASP A 1076 9.56 22.43 5.11
CA ASP A 1076 9.86 22.45 6.55
C ASP A 1076 9.95 21.05 7.23
N PHE A 1077 10.25 19.97 6.49
CA PHE A 1077 10.34 18.61 7.02
C PHE A 1077 11.56 18.42 7.94
N ASP A 1078 11.32 17.96 9.16
CA ASP A 1078 12.33 17.66 10.17
C ASP A 1078 11.90 16.46 11.04
N ILE A 1079 12.87 15.62 11.45
CA ILE A 1079 12.67 14.46 12.34
C ILE A 1079 13.41 14.75 13.63
N LEU A 1080 12.68 14.80 14.73
CA LEU A 1080 13.14 15.36 16.00
C LEU A 1080 13.34 14.24 17.02
N VAL A 1081 14.59 13.98 17.41
CA VAL A 1081 14.95 13.02 18.47
C VAL A 1081 15.43 13.75 19.73
N PRO A 1082 15.12 13.31 20.96
CA PRO A 1082 15.67 13.89 22.17
C PRO A 1082 17.20 13.86 22.18
N LYS A 1083 17.79 14.96 22.63
CA LYS A 1083 19.24 15.10 22.85
C LYS A 1083 19.61 14.47 24.18
N ASN A 1084 20.00 13.20 24.13
CA ASN A 1084 20.62 12.45 25.23
C ASN A 1084 21.91 13.12 25.74
#